data_AF-A0A438K825-F1
#
_entry.id   AF-A0A438K825-F1
#
_cell.length_a   1.000
_cell.length_b   1.000
_cell.length_c   1.000
_cell.angle_alpha   90.00
_cell.angle_beta   90.00
_cell.angle_gamma   90.00
#
_symmetry.space_group_name_H-M   'P 1'
#
loop_
_entity.id
_entity.type
_entity.pdbx_description
1 polymer ?
#
loop_
_entity_poly.entity_id
_entity_poly.type
_entity_poly.pdbx_seq_one_letter_code
_entity_poly.pdbx_strand_id
1 'polypeptide(L)'
;MGKLVSYSQNAFVEGRQILDAVLVANEAIDSRKRSASAGLVCKLDIEKAYDHVNWKFLLSVLEKMGFGPKWRSWILFCISTVRMAVLVSGTSTEFFSTYRGLRQGDPLSPYLFVLIMEAFSSLISKAEEKGFIRGFRVMGRNGEGTLVSHLLFADDTLLFCEDNRNQLVFWKWVVICFEMVSGLKINLKKSEIIPVGGVEDVDRAAAVFGCKVGNLPTTYLGLPLGALHNSCRVWDGVEERFKRKLATWKKQYLSKGGRLTLIKSTLSNLPIYFMSLFVIPRKVRIRLEKIQREFLWGDVEGRRRIHLVRWTAICKDKKYGGLGLRHLKEFNHALLGKWLWRFSLERESLWRKIIVGKFGEGEGGWTTREVRESYGMSLWKDIRKGWEEFFLRTSIGIGNGRCTRFWWDYWAGESKLKDLFPLLFRIASHNSALVANLWGRQGDGGGGWEVHFRRPFHDWELGEVSRFLSHISAIKIQEGEDSLIWKIERKGKFSVKSYYRSLKVENNPLFPAKEVWGSRAPLRTRFFAWEAVWGKISTVDMLMRRGWSMVNRCVLCKENEESTDHILIHCGKTRELWTVVLSSFGVVWVFPNSVRNLLLEWKIKGLEKKRSVVWKMVSICLFWCIWGERNRRMFQEEEKSDMSLKNLFLRALLEWSQQVMDVDFLSFMNLLGG
;
A
#
# COMPACT_ATOMS: atom_id res chain seq x y z
N MET A 1 6.11 26.04 3.96
CA MET A 1 4.67 25.73 3.81
C MET A 1 4.01 25.29 5.11
N GLY A 2 4.40 24.19 5.76
CA GLY A 2 3.66 23.67 6.94
C GLY A 2 3.48 24.62 8.13
N LYS A 3 4.33 25.64 8.27
CA LYS A 3 4.21 26.72 9.28
C LYS A 3 3.36 27.91 8.82
N LEU A 4 3.14 28.05 7.51
CA LEU A 4 2.44 29.19 6.90
C LEU A 4 0.96 28.90 6.67
N VAL A 5 0.56 27.63 6.62
CA VAL A 5 -0.82 27.24 6.30
C VAL A 5 -1.45 26.40 7.40
N SER A 6 -2.72 26.68 7.67
CA SER A 6 -3.58 26.03 8.65
C SER A 6 -3.57 24.52 8.50
N TYR A 7 -3.77 23.79 9.61
CA TYR A 7 -3.81 22.33 9.61
C TYR A 7 -4.96 21.73 8.78
N SER A 8 -5.97 22.53 8.42
CA SER A 8 -7.09 22.15 7.58
C SER A 8 -6.73 22.03 6.09
N GLN A 9 -5.60 22.60 5.66
CA GLN A 9 -5.07 22.46 4.31
C GLN A 9 -4.21 21.19 4.16
N ASN A 10 -4.63 20.24 3.34
CA ASN A 10 -3.97 18.94 3.22
C ASN A 10 -3.22 18.75 1.89
N ALA A 11 -3.41 19.62 0.89
CA ALA A 11 -2.74 19.51 -0.40
C ALA A 11 -1.39 20.24 -0.43
N PHE A 12 -0.40 19.65 -1.10
CA PHE A 12 0.91 20.24 -1.38
C PHE A 12 1.69 20.72 -0.14
N VAL A 13 1.39 20.18 1.04
CA VAL A 13 2.13 20.43 2.28
C VAL A 13 2.90 19.18 2.66
N GLU A 14 4.21 19.32 2.86
CA GLU A 14 5.07 18.23 3.31
C GLU A 14 4.53 17.59 4.61
N GLY A 15 4.50 16.26 4.64
CA GLY A 15 3.99 15.48 5.77
C GLY A 15 2.47 15.28 5.79
N ARG A 16 1.68 16.06 5.05
CA ARG A 16 0.21 15.92 4.99
C ARG A 16 -0.18 15.04 3.79
N GLN A 17 -1.11 14.11 4.01
CA GLN A 17 -1.53 13.15 2.99
C GLN A 17 -3.00 13.35 2.61
N ILE A 18 -3.34 13.06 1.35
CA ILE A 18 -4.73 13.12 0.84
C ILE A 18 -5.71 12.31 1.69
N LEU A 19 -5.26 11.17 2.25
CA LEU A 19 -6.08 10.30 3.07
C LEU A 19 -6.38 10.90 4.45
N ASP A 20 -5.59 11.87 4.92
CA ASP A 20 -5.79 12.53 6.21
C ASP A 20 -7.10 13.32 6.20
N ALA A 21 -7.33 14.10 5.14
CA ALA A 21 -8.58 14.84 4.94
C ALA A 21 -9.79 13.89 4.87
N VAL A 22 -9.66 12.77 4.16
CA VAL A 22 -10.77 11.79 4.03
C VAL A 22 -11.07 11.10 5.35
N LEU A 23 -10.04 10.75 6.14
CA LEU A 23 -10.21 10.19 7.48
C LEU A 23 -10.93 11.20 8.39
N VAL A 24 -10.47 12.45 8.42
CA VAL A 24 -11.10 13.52 9.21
C VAL A 24 -12.56 13.72 8.83
N ALA A 25 -12.85 13.85 7.54
CA ALA A 25 -14.22 14.06 7.06
C ALA A 25 -15.15 12.90 7.47
N ASN A 26 -14.71 11.64 7.31
CA ASN A 26 -15.52 10.48 7.70
C ASN A 26 -15.74 10.42 9.22
N GLU A 27 -14.72 10.72 10.02
CA GLU A 27 -14.85 10.68 11.48
C GLU A 27 -15.73 11.81 12.03
N ALA A 28 -15.68 12.99 11.40
CA ALA A 28 -16.56 14.12 11.72
C ALA A 28 -18.02 13.83 11.37
N ILE A 29 -18.29 13.30 10.17
CA ILE A 29 -19.64 12.87 9.74
C ILE A 29 -20.17 11.76 10.65
N ASP A 30 -19.35 10.75 10.97
CA ASP A 30 -19.74 9.67 11.89
C ASP A 30 -20.05 10.19 13.30
N SER A 31 -19.26 11.14 13.82
CA SER A 31 -19.53 11.76 15.11
C SER A 31 -20.86 12.49 15.12
N ARG A 32 -21.16 13.28 14.08
CA ARG A 32 -22.42 14.03 13.97
C ARG A 32 -23.63 13.11 13.84
N LYS A 33 -23.54 12.04 13.03
CA LYS A 33 -24.64 11.06 12.93
C LYS A 33 -24.89 10.35 14.27
N ARG A 34 -23.83 10.02 15.01
CA ARG A 34 -23.95 9.35 16.31
C ARG A 34 -24.60 10.23 17.38
N SER A 35 -24.32 11.53 17.38
CA SER A 35 -24.97 12.46 18.32
C SER A 35 -26.41 12.80 17.92
N ALA A 36 -26.91 12.24 16.80
CA ALA A 36 -28.21 12.55 16.20
C ALA A 36 -28.44 14.06 15.94
N SER A 37 -27.38 14.87 15.97
CA SER A 37 -27.50 16.32 15.82
C SER A 37 -27.59 16.67 14.33
N ALA A 38 -28.47 17.60 13.99
CA ALA A 38 -28.58 18.12 12.63
C ALA A 38 -27.29 18.86 12.24
N GLY A 39 -26.82 18.63 11.02
CA GLY A 39 -25.66 19.28 10.47
C GLY A 39 -25.61 19.18 8.95
N LEU A 40 -24.89 20.08 8.32
CA LEU A 40 -24.81 20.22 6.88
C LEU A 40 -23.34 20.15 6.46
N VAL A 41 -23.03 19.39 5.43
CA VAL A 41 -21.71 19.39 4.79
C VAL A 41 -21.84 20.06 3.43
N CYS A 42 -21.15 21.18 3.25
CA CYS A 42 -21.13 21.87 1.95
C CYS A 42 -19.85 21.47 1.20
N LYS A 43 -20.01 20.82 0.05
CA LYS A 43 -18.92 20.58 -0.90
C LYS A 43 -18.89 21.72 -1.90
N LEU A 44 -17.82 22.49 -1.91
CA LEU A 44 -17.64 23.62 -2.81
C LEU A 44 -16.76 23.24 -3.99
N ASP A 45 -17.16 23.68 -5.18
CA ASP A 45 -16.42 23.54 -6.44
C ASP A 45 -15.99 24.93 -6.92
N ILE A 46 -14.68 25.16 -7.08
CA ILE A 46 -14.16 26.47 -7.52
C ILE A 46 -14.05 26.46 -9.06
N GLU A 47 -14.66 27.45 -9.72
CA GLU A 47 -14.61 27.59 -11.17
C GLU A 47 -13.18 27.91 -11.63
N LYS A 48 -12.57 26.98 -12.37
CA LYS A 48 -11.26 27.16 -13.01
C LYS A 48 -10.22 27.72 -12.02
N ALA A 49 -10.05 27.02 -10.91
CA ALA A 49 -9.33 27.50 -9.72
C ALA A 49 -7.97 28.14 -10.02
N TYR A 50 -7.16 27.55 -10.90
CA TYR A 50 -5.88 28.13 -11.29
C TYR A 50 -6.05 29.35 -12.20
N ASP A 51 -6.94 29.31 -13.19
CA ASP A 51 -7.04 30.34 -14.24
C ASP A 51 -7.65 31.66 -13.75
N HIS A 52 -8.37 31.65 -12.62
CA HIS A 52 -9.08 32.81 -12.10
C HIS A 52 -8.35 33.57 -10.97
N VAL A 53 -7.20 33.09 -10.53
CA VAL A 53 -6.43 33.72 -9.45
C VAL A 53 -6.13 35.19 -9.74
N ASN A 54 -6.55 36.10 -8.86
CA ASN A 54 -6.18 37.51 -8.94
C ASN A 54 -4.76 37.74 -8.42
N TRP A 55 -3.87 38.26 -9.28
CA TRP A 55 -2.47 38.51 -8.92
C TRP A 55 -2.29 39.60 -7.86
N LYS A 56 -3.11 40.65 -7.86
CA LYS A 56 -3.04 41.71 -6.83
C LYS A 56 -3.38 41.14 -5.45
N PHE A 57 -4.40 40.27 -5.40
CA PHE A 57 -4.75 39.56 -4.18
C PHE A 57 -3.62 38.65 -3.71
N LEU A 58 -3.06 37.82 -4.61
CA LEU A 58 -1.92 36.95 -4.30
C LEU A 58 -0.74 37.75 -3.70
N LEU A 59 -0.36 38.87 -4.33
CA LEU A 59 0.73 39.71 -3.83
C LEU A 59 0.42 40.33 -2.46
N SER A 60 -0.84 40.67 -2.21
CA SER A 60 -1.29 41.18 -0.90
C SER A 60 -1.22 40.09 0.18
N VAL A 61 -1.61 38.86 -0.14
CA VAL A 61 -1.49 37.69 0.76
C VAL A 61 -0.02 37.43 1.10
N LEU A 62 0.86 37.43 0.09
CA LEU A 62 2.30 37.26 0.28
C LEU A 62 2.90 38.36 1.16
N GLU A 63 2.49 39.61 0.96
CA GLU A 63 2.93 40.72 1.81
C GLU A 63 2.51 40.53 3.27
N LYS A 64 1.24 40.15 3.50
CA LYS A 64 0.73 39.89 4.86
C LYS A 64 1.39 38.69 5.53
N MET A 65 1.85 37.71 4.76
CA MET A 65 2.64 36.58 5.25
C MET A 65 4.12 36.91 5.47
N GLY A 66 4.55 38.16 5.26
CA GLY A 66 5.91 38.63 5.54
C GLY A 66 6.90 38.43 4.39
N PHE A 67 6.45 38.12 3.17
CA PHE A 67 7.35 38.00 2.02
C PHE A 67 7.85 39.38 1.57
N GLY A 68 9.18 39.54 1.57
CA GLY A 68 9.83 40.80 1.20
C GLY A 68 9.54 41.27 -0.24
N PRO A 69 9.70 42.57 -0.53
CA PRO A 69 9.33 43.16 -1.82
C PRO A 69 10.08 42.54 -3.01
N LYS A 70 11.36 42.19 -2.83
CA LYS A 70 12.16 41.50 -3.86
C LYS A 70 11.57 40.15 -4.27
N TRP A 71 11.13 39.35 -3.29
CA TRP A 71 10.54 38.05 -3.56
C TRP A 71 9.19 38.18 -4.27
N ARG A 72 8.35 39.12 -3.82
CA ARG A 72 7.06 39.43 -4.47
C ARG A 72 7.23 39.90 -5.91
N SER A 73 8.25 40.72 -6.18
CA SER A 73 8.60 41.14 -7.54
C SER A 73 9.00 39.97 -8.44
N TRP A 74 9.79 39.02 -7.93
CA TRP A 74 10.11 37.80 -8.68
C TRP A 74 8.88 36.94 -8.99
N ILE A 75 7.98 36.74 -8.02
CA ILE A 75 6.73 36.02 -8.28
C ILE A 75 5.90 36.73 -9.34
N LEU A 76 5.72 38.04 -9.23
CA LEU A 76 4.99 38.82 -10.20
C LEU A 76 5.61 38.66 -11.59
N PHE A 77 6.94 38.73 -11.70
CA PHE A 77 7.65 38.52 -12.96
C PHE A 77 7.39 37.11 -13.53
N CYS A 78 7.49 36.06 -12.71
CA CYS A 78 7.23 34.68 -13.13
C CYS A 78 5.81 34.45 -13.66
N ILE A 79 4.79 35.09 -13.06
CA ILE A 79 3.39 34.87 -13.46
C ILE A 79 2.95 35.80 -14.60
N SER A 80 3.48 37.04 -14.66
CA SER A 80 3.03 38.06 -15.62
C SER A 80 3.70 38.03 -16.99
N THR A 81 4.90 37.46 -17.08
CA THR A 81 5.65 37.37 -18.34
C THR A 81 5.22 36.21 -19.23
N VAL A 82 4.37 35.31 -18.71
CA VAL A 82 3.90 34.13 -19.45
C VAL A 82 2.93 34.54 -20.55
N ARG A 83 3.22 34.10 -21.78
CA ARG A 83 2.32 34.19 -22.92
C ARG A 83 1.72 32.81 -23.23
N MET A 84 0.47 32.78 -23.63
CA MET A 84 -0.28 31.56 -23.94
C MET A 84 -0.74 31.57 -25.40
N ALA A 85 -0.87 30.39 -25.98
CA ALA A 85 -1.53 30.17 -27.26
C ALA A 85 -2.43 28.94 -27.14
N VAL A 86 -3.56 28.93 -27.86
CA VAL A 86 -4.51 27.82 -27.87
C VAL A 86 -4.28 27.00 -29.13
N LEU A 87 -4.28 25.67 -29.01
CA LEU A 87 -4.25 24.79 -30.17
C LEU A 87 -5.69 24.59 -30.68
N VAL A 88 -5.98 25.06 -31.89
CA VAL A 88 -7.26 24.84 -32.57
C VAL A 88 -7.00 23.90 -33.74
N SER A 89 -7.60 22.71 -33.73
CA SER A 89 -7.39 21.69 -34.77
C SER A 89 -5.92 21.30 -35.04
N GLY A 90 -5.07 21.39 -34.02
CA GLY A 90 -3.64 21.05 -34.13
C GLY A 90 -2.72 22.20 -34.55
N THR A 91 -3.27 23.37 -34.92
CA THR A 91 -2.51 24.58 -35.20
C THR A 91 -2.57 25.56 -34.02
N SER A 92 -1.43 26.17 -33.71
CA SER A 92 -1.33 27.15 -32.62
C SER A 92 -1.91 28.49 -33.06
N THR A 93 -2.74 29.11 -32.23
CA THR A 93 -3.12 30.52 -32.37
C THR A 93 -1.92 31.42 -32.08
N GLU A 94 -2.09 32.73 -32.31
CA GLU A 94 -1.15 33.74 -31.85
C GLU A 94 -1.04 33.74 -30.31
N PHE A 95 0.15 34.13 -29.84
CA PHE A 95 0.43 34.25 -28.43
C PHE A 95 -0.21 35.50 -27.84
N PHE A 96 -1.00 35.35 -26.78
CA PHE A 96 -1.58 36.45 -26.02
C PHE A 96 -1.05 36.48 -24.58
N SER A 97 -1.07 37.66 -23.98
CA SER A 97 -0.68 37.87 -22.58
C SER A 97 -1.83 37.52 -21.63
N THR A 98 -1.49 37.04 -20.45
CA THR A 98 -2.45 36.83 -19.37
C THR A 98 -2.37 37.96 -18.35
N TYR A 99 -3.48 38.23 -17.66
CA TYR A 99 -3.58 39.29 -16.64
C TYR A 99 -4.02 38.75 -15.27
N ARG A 100 -4.29 37.44 -15.20
CA ARG A 100 -4.71 36.69 -14.02
C ARG A 100 -4.41 35.22 -14.23
N GLY A 101 -4.49 34.45 -13.15
CA GLY A 101 -4.36 33.01 -13.16
C GLY A 101 -2.94 32.50 -12.89
N LEU A 102 -2.83 31.23 -12.57
CA LEU A 102 -1.60 30.51 -12.31
C LEU A 102 -1.45 29.40 -13.34
N ARG A 103 -0.23 29.16 -13.82
CA ARG A 103 0.00 28.19 -14.90
C ARG A 103 -0.14 26.76 -14.37
N GLN A 104 -1.00 25.96 -14.98
CA GLN A 104 -1.06 24.53 -14.72
C GLN A 104 0.21 23.84 -15.27
N GLY A 105 0.81 22.97 -14.45
CA GLY A 105 2.07 22.30 -14.76
C GLY A 105 3.34 23.09 -14.37
N ASP A 106 3.21 24.34 -13.93
CA ASP A 106 4.30 25.07 -13.27
C ASP A 106 4.49 24.53 -11.84
N PRO A 107 5.71 24.13 -11.43
CA PRO A 107 6.00 23.68 -10.06
C PRO A 107 5.63 24.68 -8.96
N LEU A 108 5.58 25.98 -9.25
CA LEU A 108 5.33 27.02 -8.24
C LEU A 108 3.83 27.27 -8.01
N SER A 109 3.02 27.16 -9.06
CA SER A 109 1.58 27.43 -9.03
C SER A 109 0.82 26.73 -7.91
N PRO A 110 1.03 25.43 -7.61
CA PRO A 110 0.33 24.75 -6.52
C PRO A 110 0.57 25.39 -5.15
N TYR A 111 1.80 25.83 -4.88
CA TYR A 111 2.14 26.47 -3.61
C TYR A 111 1.50 27.85 -3.48
N LEU A 112 1.56 28.65 -4.55
CA LEU A 112 0.91 29.97 -4.57
C LEU A 112 -0.61 29.85 -4.40
N PHE A 113 -1.23 28.86 -5.06
CA PHE A 113 -2.65 28.58 -4.91
C PHE A 113 -3.01 28.21 -3.47
N VAL A 114 -2.20 27.36 -2.83
CA VAL A 114 -2.41 26.98 -1.43
C VAL A 114 -2.32 28.19 -0.48
N LEU A 115 -1.43 29.16 -0.74
CA LEU A 115 -1.34 30.38 0.06
C LEU A 115 -2.58 31.29 -0.10
N ILE A 116 -3.17 31.35 -1.31
CA ILE A 116 -4.44 32.04 -1.54
C ILE A 116 -5.56 31.36 -0.75
N MET A 117 -5.62 30.03 -0.80
CA MET A 117 -6.61 29.26 -0.05
C MET A 117 -6.43 29.39 1.47
N GLU A 118 -5.22 29.68 1.96
CA GLU A 118 -5.01 29.99 3.37
C GLU A 118 -5.72 31.29 3.80
N ALA A 119 -5.85 32.27 2.90
CA ALA A 119 -6.65 33.46 3.20
C ALA A 119 -8.13 33.10 3.42
N PHE A 120 -8.65 32.10 2.70
CA PHE A 120 -10.00 31.57 2.94
C PHE A 120 -10.11 30.89 4.31
N SER A 121 -9.14 30.02 4.66
CA SER A 121 -9.06 29.41 5.99
C SER A 121 -8.98 30.44 7.12
N SER A 122 -8.24 31.53 6.91
CA SER A 122 -8.12 32.63 7.88
C SER A 122 -9.45 33.39 8.04
N LEU A 123 -10.18 33.64 6.94
CA LEU A 123 -11.52 34.26 7.00
C LEU A 123 -12.51 33.38 7.79
N ILE A 124 -12.50 32.07 7.55
CA ILE A 124 -13.33 31.11 8.29
C ILE A 124 -12.96 31.12 9.78
N SER A 125 -11.67 31.03 10.10
CA SER A 125 -11.19 31.01 11.49
C SER A 125 -11.60 32.27 12.24
N LYS A 126 -11.51 33.45 11.61
CA LYS A 126 -11.93 34.72 12.21
C LYS A 126 -13.45 34.81 12.43
N ALA A 127 -14.25 34.23 11.53
CA ALA A 127 -15.70 34.16 11.70
C ALA A 127 -16.10 33.19 12.83
N GLU A 128 -15.35 32.10 13.00
CA GLU A 128 -15.51 31.12 14.07
C GLU A 128 -15.11 31.68 15.44
N GLU A 129 -13.98 32.39 15.53
CA GLU A 129 -13.53 33.10 16.74
C GLU A 129 -14.55 34.12 17.24
N LYS A 130 -15.21 34.83 16.31
CA LYS A 130 -16.28 35.79 16.63
C LYS A 130 -17.64 35.13 16.90
N GLY A 131 -17.73 33.80 16.80
CA GLY A 131 -18.95 33.04 17.07
C GLY A 131 -20.04 33.16 16.00
N PHE A 132 -19.74 33.73 14.82
CA PHE A 132 -20.71 33.87 13.72
C PHE A 132 -21.02 32.54 13.03
N ILE A 133 -20.03 31.64 13.01
CA ILE A 133 -20.14 30.29 12.44
C ILE A 133 -19.58 29.26 13.43
N ARG A 134 -20.04 28.02 13.34
CA ARG A 134 -19.48 26.89 14.08
C ARG A 134 -19.34 25.65 13.19
N GLY A 135 -18.20 25.00 13.32
CA GLY A 135 -17.91 23.71 12.70
C GLY A 135 -18.57 22.51 13.35
N PHE A 136 -18.22 21.31 12.85
CA PHE A 136 -18.56 20.06 13.50
C PHE A 136 -17.71 19.81 14.75
N ARG A 137 -18.36 19.69 15.91
CA ARG A 137 -17.67 19.28 17.13
C ARG A 137 -17.59 17.75 17.18
N VAL A 138 -16.37 17.24 17.03
CA VAL A 138 -16.08 15.82 17.22
C VAL A 138 -15.81 15.59 18.70
N MET A 139 -16.82 15.12 19.43
CA MET A 139 -16.74 14.89 20.87
C MET A 139 -16.33 13.45 21.18
N GLY A 140 -15.47 13.31 22.21
CA GLY A 140 -15.24 12.04 22.88
C GLY A 140 -16.02 11.92 24.18
N ARG A 141 -15.79 10.81 24.88
CA ARG A 141 -16.47 10.49 26.15
C ARG A 141 -16.14 11.47 27.29
N ASN A 142 -15.05 12.23 27.19
CA ASN A 142 -14.57 13.12 28.25
C ASN A 142 -15.00 14.60 28.07
N GLY A 143 -15.84 14.93 27.09
CA GLY A 143 -16.33 16.30 26.87
C GLY A 143 -15.37 17.27 26.17
N GLU A 144 -14.07 16.97 26.12
CA GLU A 144 -13.12 17.66 25.23
C GLU A 144 -13.37 17.23 23.78
N GLY A 145 -13.73 18.18 22.92
CA GLY A 145 -14.02 17.93 21.51
C GLY A 145 -13.18 18.82 20.59
N THR A 146 -12.79 18.28 19.44
CA THR A 146 -12.12 19.06 18.40
C THR A 146 -13.15 19.59 17.41
N LEU A 147 -13.07 20.88 17.09
CA LEU A 147 -13.95 21.53 16.13
C LEU A 147 -13.37 21.40 14.73
N VAL A 148 -14.21 21.06 13.76
CA VAL A 148 -13.84 20.93 12.34
C VAL A 148 -14.78 21.82 11.56
N SER A 149 -14.34 23.01 11.17
CA SER A 149 -15.15 23.93 10.35
C SER A 149 -14.97 23.69 8.85
N HIS A 150 -13.76 23.31 8.42
CA HIS A 150 -13.45 23.12 7.01
C HIS A 150 -12.29 22.17 6.77
N LEU A 151 -12.23 21.59 5.57
CA LEU A 151 -11.09 20.85 5.03
C LEU A 151 -10.81 21.30 3.60
N LEU A 152 -9.55 21.58 3.31
CA LEU A 152 -9.09 21.97 1.99
C LEU A 152 -8.12 20.93 1.45
N PHE A 153 -8.30 20.57 0.19
CA PHE A 153 -7.30 19.85 -0.59
C PHE A 153 -7.16 20.56 -1.93
N ALA A 154 -6.32 21.60 -1.94
CA ALA A 154 -6.27 22.57 -3.04
C ALA A 154 -7.65 23.21 -3.23
N ASP A 155 -8.31 23.01 -4.37
CA ASP A 155 -9.62 23.55 -4.70
C ASP A 155 -10.78 22.72 -4.13
N ASP A 156 -10.59 21.42 -3.92
CA ASP A 156 -11.57 20.53 -3.29
C ASP A 156 -11.82 20.96 -1.83
N THR A 157 -12.95 21.63 -1.61
CA THR A 157 -13.28 22.27 -0.33
C THR A 157 -14.51 21.64 0.31
N LEU A 158 -14.39 21.25 1.58
CA LEU A 158 -15.51 20.83 2.43
C LEU A 158 -15.69 21.81 3.58
N LEU A 159 -16.92 22.27 3.76
CA LEU A 159 -17.34 23.02 4.94
C LEU A 159 -18.26 22.15 5.80
N PHE A 160 -18.15 22.28 7.10
CA PHE A 160 -18.96 21.58 8.09
C PHE A 160 -19.75 22.63 8.86
N CYS A 161 -21.07 22.64 8.67
CA CYS A 161 -21.95 23.71 9.12
C CYS A 161 -23.01 23.15 10.07
N GLU A 162 -23.26 23.80 11.20
CA GLU A 162 -24.48 23.52 11.97
C GLU A 162 -25.73 23.81 11.13
N ASP A 163 -26.81 23.06 11.34
CA ASP A 163 -28.10 23.37 10.73
C ASP A 163 -28.76 24.56 11.44
N ASN A 164 -28.25 25.75 11.14
CA ASN A 164 -28.75 27.01 11.68
C ASN A 164 -28.80 28.06 10.55
N ARG A 165 -29.98 28.62 10.31
CA ARG A 165 -30.21 29.61 9.23
C ARG A 165 -29.26 30.80 9.30
N ASN A 166 -29.05 31.37 10.49
CA ASN A 166 -28.21 32.55 10.65
C ASN A 166 -26.75 32.22 10.36
N GLN A 167 -26.26 31.07 10.84
CA GLN A 167 -24.90 30.63 10.54
C GLN A 167 -24.71 30.34 9.04
N LEU A 168 -25.70 29.74 8.37
CA LEU A 168 -25.62 29.50 6.92
C LEU A 168 -25.52 30.80 6.10
N VAL A 169 -26.22 31.86 6.53
CA VAL A 169 -26.09 33.18 5.92
C VAL A 169 -24.66 33.72 6.13
N PHE A 170 -24.09 33.59 7.32
CA PHE A 170 -22.70 33.97 7.57
C PHE A 170 -21.71 33.15 6.73
N TRP A 171 -21.91 31.84 6.59
CA TRP A 171 -21.10 31.00 5.70
C TRP A 171 -21.15 31.49 4.25
N LYS A 172 -22.33 31.86 3.75
CA LYS A 172 -22.49 32.44 2.42
C LYS A 172 -21.73 33.78 2.30
N TRP A 173 -21.81 34.65 3.31
CA TRP A 173 -21.06 35.90 3.31
C TRP A 173 -19.55 35.67 3.28
N VAL A 174 -19.03 34.72 4.07
CA VAL A 174 -17.60 34.37 4.06
C VAL A 174 -17.16 33.93 2.67
N VAL A 175 -17.96 33.10 2.00
CA VAL A 175 -17.74 32.68 0.61
C VAL A 175 -17.75 33.87 -0.35
N ILE A 176 -18.80 34.69 -0.34
CA ILE A 176 -18.93 35.84 -1.26
C ILE A 176 -17.78 36.84 -1.05
N CYS A 177 -17.43 37.13 0.21
CA CYS A 177 -16.29 37.98 0.52
C CYS A 177 -15.00 37.43 -0.08
N PHE A 178 -14.76 36.12 0.05
CA PHE A 178 -13.59 35.48 -0.54
C PHE A 178 -13.60 35.55 -2.07
N GLU A 179 -14.74 35.30 -2.73
CA GLU A 179 -14.87 35.42 -4.18
C GLU A 179 -14.51 36.83 -4.66
N MET A 180 -15.06 37.86 -4.01
CA MET A 180 -14.85 39.26 -4.37
C MET A 180 -13.38 39.68 -4.26
N VAL A 181 -12.68 39.26 -3.20
CA VAL A 181 -11.28 39.67 -2.99
C VAL A 181 -10.28 38.83 -3.78
N SER A 182 -10.52 37.53 -3.91
CA SER A 182 -9.57 36.59 -4.54
C SER A 182 -9.75 36.47 -6.06
N GLY A 183 -10.93 36.82 -6.57
CA GLY A 183 -11.34 36.53 -7.95
C GLY A 183 -11.69 35.06 -8.20
N LEU A 184 -11.58 34.18 -7.19
CA LEU A 184 -11.94 32.77 -7.29
C LEU A 184 -13.44 32.61 -7.11
N LYS A 185 -14.14 32.40 -8.21
CA LYS A 185 -15.60 32.20 -8.23
C LYS A 185 -15.95 30.75 -7.91
N ILE A 186 -16.97 30.54 -7.08
CA ILE A 186 -17.54 29.24 -6.73
C ILE A 186 -18.62 28.86 -7.75
N ASN A 187 -18.54 27.62 -8.22
CA ASN A 187 -19.54 27.02 -9.07
C ASN A 187 -20.72 26.53 -8.22
N LEU A 188 -21.69 27.40 -7.97
CA LEU A 188 -22.89 27.04 -7.21
C LEU A 188 -23.69 25.89 -7.84
N LYS A 189 -23.61 25.70 -9.17
CA LYS A 189 -24.30 24.60 -9.87
C LYS A 189 -23.65 23.23 -9.67
N LYS A 190 -22.35 23.20 -9.37
CA LYS A 190 -21.59 21.97 -9.07
C LYS A 190 -21.35 21.76 -7.58
N SER A 191 -21.49 22.82 -6.79
CA SER A 191 -21.45 22.75 -5.33
C SER A 191 -22.71 22.07 -4.80
N GLU A 192 -22.55 21.34 -3.70
CA GLU A 192 -23.61 20.52 -3.10
C GLU A 192 -23.67 20.76 -1.59
N ILE A 193 -24.88 20.81 -1.04
CA ILE A 193 -25.13 20.75 0.39
C ILE A 193 -25.69 19.38 0.75
N ILE A 194 -25.12 18.74 1.75
CA ILE A 194 -25.40 17.35 2.09
C ILE A 194 -25.88 17.29 3.54
N PRO A 195 -27.10 16.80 3.81
CA PRO A 195 -27.61 16.68 5.16
C PRO A 195 -26.92 15.53 5.92
N VAL A 196 -26.62 15.77 7.19
CA VAL A 196 -26.01 14.82 8.11
C VAL A 196 -26.77 14.82 9.43
N GLY A 197 -27.27 13.65 9.86
CA GLY A 197 -28.11 13.56 11.05
C GLY A 197 -29.59 13.85 10.73
N GLY A 198 -30.34 14.38 11.70
CA GLY A 198 -31.76 14.68 11.57
C GLY A 198 -32.05 16.09 11.04
N VAL A 199 -31.59 16.40 9.82
CA VAL A 199 -31.93 17.66 9.14
C VAL A 199 -33.32 17.53 8.54
N GLU A 200 -34.27 18.38 8.95
CA GLU A 200 -35.66 18.31 8.50
C GLU A 200 -35.91 19.00 7.14
N ASP A 201 -35.28 20.16 6.90
CA ASP A 201 -35.49 20.97 5.70
C ASP A 201 -34.15 21.39 5.07
N VAL A 202 -33.61 20.48 4.26
CA VAL A 202 -32.34 20.69 3.53
C VAL A 202 -32.52 21.63 2.33
N ASP A 203 -33.72 21.68 1.74
CA ASP A 203 -34.01 22.52 0.58
C ASP A 203 -33.94 24.01 0.95
N ARG A 204 -34.39 24.38 2.16
CA ARG A 204 -34.17 25.73 2.70
C ARG A 204 -32.69 26.06 2.83
N ALA A 205 -31.88 25.14 3.33
CA ALA A 205 -30.43 25.36 3.47
C ALA A 205 -29.75 25.51 2.11
N ALA A 206 -30.14 24.67 1.14
CA ALA A 206 -29.70 24.74 -0.24
C ALA A 206 -30.09 26.06 -0.92
N ALA A 207 -31.31 26.55 -0.68
CA ALA A 207 -31.78 27.83 -1.20
C ALA A 207 -31.02 29.03 -0.61
N VAL A 208 -30.72 29.00 0.69
CA VAL A 208 -29.89 30.05 1.33
C VAL A 208 -28.51 30.08 0.68
N PHE A 209 -27.84 28.94 0.57
CA PHE A 209 -26.48 28.87 0.04
C PHE A 209 -26.43 29.04 -1.50
N GLY A 210 -27.50 28.66 -2.20
CA GLY A 210 -27.64 28.71 -3.66
C GLY A 210 -27.11 27.47 -4.38
N CYS A 211 -27.01 26.31 -3.72
CA CYS A 211 -26.41 25.10 -4.26
C CYS A 211 -27.41 23.93 -4.37
N LYS A 212 -26.98 22.79 -4.91
CA LYS A 212 -27.82 21.59 -5.04
C LYS A 212 -27.86 20.78 -3.75
N VAL A 213 -28.97 20.09 -3.49
CA VAL A 213 -29.04 19.08 -2.43
C VAL A 213 -28.35 17.79 -2.89
N GLY A 214 -27.35 17.35 -2.13
CA GLY A 214 -26.68 16.06 -2.30
C GLY A 214 -27.05 15.08 -1.18
N ASN A 215 -26.58 13.84 -1.28
CA ASN A 215 -26.89 12.77 -0.33
C ASN A 215 -25.65 11.98 0.09
N LEU A 216 -25.67 11.43 1.31
CA LEU A 216 -24.68 10.43 1.75
C LEU A 216 -25.14 9.02 1.37
N PRO A 217 -24.22 8.12 0.96
CA PRO A 217 -22.80 8.34 0.77
C PRO A 217 -22.47 9.09 -0.54
N THR A 218 -21.48 9.99 -0.49
CA THR A 218 -20.95 10.72 -1.68
C THR A 218 -19.45 10.43 -1.88
N THR A 219 -18.84 11.00 -2.92
CA THR A 219 -17.40 10.90 -3.19
C THR A 219 -16.65 12.20 -2.89
N TYR A 220 -15.56 12.09 -2.14
CA TYR A 220 -14.59 13.15 -1.87
C TYR A 220 -13.18 12.62 -2.06
N LEU A 221 -12.37 13.33 -2.85
CA LEU A 221 -10.99 12.93 -3.18
C LEU A 221 -10.91 11.48 -3.73
N GLY A 222 -11.95 11.03 -4.44
CA GLY A 222 -12.03 9.68 -5.00
C GLY A 222 -12.33 8.55 -4.00
N LEU A 223 -12.66 8.88 -2.74
CA LEU A 223 -13.08 7.95 -1.69
C LEU A 223 -14.51 8.26 -1.22
N PRO A 224 -15.25 7.28 -0.70
CA PRO A 224 -16.59 7.50 -0.17
C PRO A 224 -16.55 8.31 1.13
N LEU A 225 -17.54 9.19 1.31
CA LEU A 225 -17.86 9.85 2.57
C LEU A 225 -19.16 9.30 3.14
N GLY A 226 -19.18 9.04 4.44
CA GLY A 226 -20.40 8.67 5.17
C GLY A 226 -20.99 7.33 4.74
N ALA A 227 -20.18 6.46 4.13
CA ALA A 227 -20.54 5.08 3.84
C ALA A 227 -20.29 4.19 5.06
N LEU A 228 -21.09 3.11 5.19
CA LEU A 228 -20.82 2.09 6.19
C LEU A 228 -19.45 1.44 5.93
N HIS A 229 -18.66 1.26 7.00
CA HIS A 229 -17.30 0.72 6.93
C HIS A 229 -17.22 -0.67 6.27
N ASN A 230 -18.28 -1.47 6.38
CA ASN A 230 -18.39 -2.83 5.83
C ASN A 230 -19.12 -2.89 4.47
N SER A 231 -19.49 -1.75 3.88
CA SER A 231 -20.28 -1.70 2.65
C SER A 231 -19.51 -2.28 1.47
N CYS A 232 -20.08 -3.30 0.82
CA CYS A 232 -19.52 -3.84 -0.42
C CYS A 232 -19.74 -2.90 -1.61
N ARG A 233 -20.82 -2.11 -1.61
CA ARG A 233 -21.22 -1.23 -2.73
C ARG A 233 -20.18 -0.16 -3.04
N VAL A 234 -19.54 0.36 -1.99
CA VAL A 234 -18.42 1.31 -2.08
C VAL A 234 -17.29 0.81 -3.00
N TRP A 235 -17.10 -0.50 -3.09
CA TRP A 235 -16.00 -1.10 -3.84
C TRP A 235 -16.37 -1.43 -5.28
N ASP A 236 -17.63 -1.26 -5.70
CA ASP A 236 -18.08 -1.65 -7.03
C ASP A 236 -17.37 -0.79 -8.11
N GLY A 237 -17.13 0.50 -7.84
CA GLY A 237 -16.32 1.35 -8.73
C GLY A 237 -14.85 0.91 -8.86
N VAL A 238 -14.29 0.24 -7.85
CA VAL A 238 -12.97 -0.41 -7.96
C VAL A 238 -13.07 -1.63 -8.86
N GLU A 239 -14.10 -2.45 -8.70
CA GLU A 239 -14.35 -3.63 -9.53
C GLU A 239 -14.56 -3.25 -11.01
N GLU A 240 -15.31 -2.20 -11.29
CA GLU A 240 -15.50 -1.67 -12.65
C GLU A 240 -14.19 -1.20 -13.27
N ARG A 241 -13.28 -0.60 -12.50
CA ARG A 241 -11.94 -0.23 -12.99
C ARG A 241 -11.13 -1.47 -13.37
N PHE A 242 -11.24 -2.58 -12.63
CA PHE A 242 -10.64 -3.85 -13.03
C PHE A 242 -11.22 -4.33 -14.36
N LYS A 243 -12.56 -4.35 -14.49
CA LYS A 243 -13.25 -4.80 -15.71
C LYS A 243 -12.87 -3.95 -16.93
N ARG A 244 -12.82 -2.62 -16.81
CA ARG A 244 -12.38 -1.69 -17.88
C ARG A 244 -10.93 -1.94 -18.32
N LYS A 245 -10.01 -2.16 -17.38
CA LYS A 245 -8.61 -2.51 -17.72
C LYS A 245 -8.50 -3.88 -18.37
N LEU A 246 -9.33 -4.85 -17.97
CA LEU A 246 -9.36 -6.15 -18.61
C LEU A 246 -9.93 -6.10 -20.03
N ALA A 247 -10.99 -5.32 -20.26
CA ALA A 247 -11.60 -5.14 -21.58
C ALA A 247 -10.63 -4.54 -22.60
N THR A 248 -9.71 -3.68 -22.17
CA THR A 248 -8.68 -3.09 -23.03
C THR A 248 -7.54 -4.07 -23.34
N TRP A 249 -7.39 -5.17 -22.60
CA TRP A 249 -6.32 -6.12 -22.82
C TRP A 249 -6.80 -7.31 -23.65
N LYS A 250 -6.28 -7.39 -24.89
CA LYS A 250 -6.50 -8.56 -25.75
C LYS A 250 -5.77 -9.78 -25.18
N LYS A 251 -6.47 -10.52 -24.32
CA LYS A 251 -5.97 -11.70 -23.58
C LYS A 251 -5.32 -12.76 -24.49
N GLN A 252 -5.78 -12.85 -25.74
CA GLN A 252 -5.29 -13.81 -26.74
C GLN A 252 -3.81 -13.63 -27.12
N TYR A 253 -3.30 -12.40 -27.06
CA TYR A 253 -1.90 -12.10 -27.43
C TYR A 253 -0.95 -12.09 -26.22
N LEU A 254 -1.46 -12.40 -25.02
CA LEU A 254 -0.68 -12.31 -23.78
C LEU A 254 -0.30 -13.69 -23.25
N SER A 255 1.01 -13.93 -23.12
CA SER A 255 1.54 -15.09 -22.38
C SER A 255 1.15 -15.02 -20.89
N LYS A 256 1.14 -16.16 -20.19
CA LYS A 256 0.91 -16.20 -18.72
C LYS A 256 1.86 -15.25 -17.96
N GLY A 257 3.12 -15.17 -18.40
CA GLY A 257 4.10 -14.23 -17.88
C GLY A 257 3.73 -12.76 -18.10
N GLY A 258 3.26 -12.41 -19.30
CA GLY A 258 2.76 -11.06 -19.61
C GLY A 258 1.53 -10.69 -18.78
N ARG A 259 0.58 -11.61 -18.63
CA ARG A 259 -0.61 -11.42 -17.78
C ARG A 259 -0.22 -11.22 -16.32
N LEU A 260 0.73 -12.00 -15.79
CA LEU A 260 1.27 -11.81 -14.45
C LEU A 260 1.86 -10.40 -14.27
N THR A 261 2.62 -9.91 -15.25
CA THR A 261 3.19 -8.56 -15.21
C THR A 261 2.09 -7.49 -15.11
N LEU A 262 1.04 -7.57 -15.93
CA LEU A 262 -0.09 -6.63 -15.91
C LEU A 262 -0.90 -6.68 -14.59
N ILE A 263 -1.06 -7.88 -14.01
CA ILE A 263 -1.69 -8.01 -12.69
C ILE A 263 -0.87 -7.25 -11.65
N LYS A 264 0.46 -7.38 -11.67
CA LYS A 264 1.33 -6.73 -10.69
C LYS A 264 1.43 -5.22 -10.86
N SER A 265 1.62 -4.75 -12.10
CA SER A 265 1.85 -3.33 -12.38
C SER A 265 0.56 -2.51 -12.39
N THR A 266 -0.59 -3.11 -12.72
CA THR A 266 -1.85 -2.38 -12.88
C THR A 266 -2.91 -2.88 -11.89
N LEU A 267 -3.39 -4.13 -12.02
CA LEU A 267 -4.56 -4.57 -11.23
C LEU A 267 -4.32 -4.56 -9.72
N SER A 268 -3.12 -4.94 -9.28
CA SER A 268 -2.76 -4.94 -7.86
C SER A 268 -2.61 -3.53 -7.27
N ASN A 269 -2.54 -2.50 -8.12
CA ASN A 269 -2.39 -1.11 -7.72
C ASN A 269 -3.74 -0.36 -7.65
N LEU A 270 -4.72 -0.74 -8.46
CA LEU A 270 -6.06 -0.15 -8.47
C LEU A 270 -6.77 -0.11 -7.10
N PRO A 271 -6.75 -1.17 -6.25
CA PRO A 271 -7.45 -1.14 -4.98
C PRO A 271 -6.66 -0.45 -3.86
N ILE A 272 -5.38 -0.11 -4.07
CA ILE A 272 -4.49 0.38 -3.00
C ILE A 272 -5.03 1.64 -2.36
N TYR A 273 -5.54 2.56 -3.16
CA TYR A 273 -6.05 3.83 -2.66
C TYR A 273 -7.19 3.62 -1.65
N PHE A 274 -8.13 2.73 -1.97
CA PHE A 274 -9.21 2.33 -1.05
C PHE A 274 -8.69 1.53 0.14
N MET A 275 -7.84 0.52 -0.09
CA MET A 275 -7.26 -0.34 0.96
C MET A 275 -6.31 0.40 1.91
N SER A 276 -5.91 1.63 1.59
CA SER A 276 -5.06 2.44 2.47
C SER A 276 -5.84 3.08 3.60
N LEU A 277 -7.18 3.09 3.53
CA LEU A 277 -8.05 3.67 4.54
C LEU A 277 -9.19 2.74 4.97
N PHE A 278 -9.73 1.93 4.05
CA PHE A 278 -10.85 1.02 4.29
C PHE A 278 -10.38 -0.42 4.48
N VAL A 279 -11.00 -1.14 5.41
CA VAL A 279 -10.88 -2.61 5.48
C VAL A 279 -11.63 -3.22 4.31
N ILE A 280 -10.96 -4.06 3.52
CA ILE A 280 -11.60 -4.74 2.38
C ILE A 280 -12.58 -5.81 2.87
N PRO A 281 -13.88 -5.73 2.54
CA PRO A 281 -14.84 -6.78 2.91
C PRO A 281 -14.46 -8.12 2.28
N ARG A 282 -14.67 -9.23 3.00
CA ARG A 282 -14.35 -10.59 2.52
C ARG A 282 -14.96 -10.88 1.15
N LYS A 283 -16.21 -10.46 0.92
CA LYS A 283 -16.91 -10.65 -0.36
C LYS A 283 -16.19 -9.90 -1.49
N VAL A 284 -15.85 -8.63 -1.30
CA VAL A 284 -15.09 -7.82 -2.28
C VAL A 284 -13.73 -8.44 -2.57
N ARG A 285 -12.99 -8.84 -1.54
CA ARG A 285 -11.69 -9.50 -1.69
C ARG A 285 -11.79 -10.73 -2.59
N ILE A 286 -12.75 -11.60 -2.32
CA ILE A 286 -12.96 -12.83 -3.12
C ILE A 286 -13.30 -12.48 -4.57
N ARG A 287 -14.14 -11.47 -4.82
CA ARG A 287 -14.46 -10.99 -6.18
C ARG A 287 -13.21 -10.50 -6.91
N LEU A 288 -12.40 -9.64 -6.30
CA LEU A 288 -11.20 -9.08 -6.93
C LEU A 288 -10.11 -10.15 -7.17
N GLU A 289 -9.87 -11.04 -6.20
CA GLU A 289 -8.93 -12.16 -6.36
C GLU A 289 -9.41 -13.14 -7.44
N LYS A 290 -10.73 -13.37 -7.57
CA LYS A 290 -11.32 -14.18 -8.64
C LYS A 290 -11.03 -13.57 -10.01
N ILE A 291 -11.26 -12.27 -10.18
CA ILE A 291 -10.96 -11.55 -11.43
C ILE A 291 -9.47 -11.69 -11.81
N GLN A 292 -8.55 -11.48 -10.86
CA GLN A 292 -7.12 -11.63 -11.11
C GLN A 292 -6.74 -13.08 -11.49
N ARG A 293 -7.36 -14.05 -10.84
CA ARG A 293 -7.13 -15.48 -11.07
C ARG A 293 -7.65 -15.92 -12.45
N GLU A 294 -8.85 -15.49 -12.82
CA GLU A 294 -9.45 -15.77 -14.14
C GLU A 294 -8.66 -15.12 -15.27
N PHE A 295 -8.13 -13.92 -15.05
CA PHE A 295 -7.25 -13.28 -16.01
C PHE A 295 -5.92 -14.03 -16.16
N LEU A 296 -5.28 -14.42 -15.04
CA LEU A 296 -4.01 -15.16 -15.06
C LEU A 296 -4.16 -16.51 -15.79
N TRP A 297 -5.20 -17.27 -15.46
CA TRP A 297 -5.35 -18.67 -15.88
C TRP A 297 -6.24 -18.88 -17.10
N GLY A 298 -7.25 -18.05 -17.31
CA GLY A 298 -8.30 -18.35 -18.30
C GLY A 298 -7.82 -18.30 -19.75
N ASP A 299 -8.67 -18.72 -20.68
CA ASP A 299 -8.37 -18.71 -22.12
C ASP A 299 -9.23 -17.69 -22.90
N VAL A 300 -9.07 -17.66 -24.22
CA VAL A 300 -9.83 -16.84 -25.20
C VAL A 300 -11.22 -17.43 -25.47
N GLU A 301 -11.35 -18.76 -25.47
CA GLU A 301 -12.57 -19.48 -25.90
C GLU A 301 -13.61 -19.74 -24.81
N GLY A 302 -13.60 -19.02 -23.69
CA GLY A 302 -14.59 -19.22 -22.62
C GLY A 302 -14.53 -20.57 -21.88
N ARG A 303 -13.67 -21.51 -22.30
CA ARG A 303 -13.43 -22.78 -21.57
C ARG A 303 -12.79 -22.46 -20.21
N ARG A 304 -13.38 -22.98 -19.13
CA ARG A 304 -12.81 -22.88 -17.77
C ARG A 304 -11.45 -23.59 -17.74
N ARG A 305 -10.35 -22.82 -17.84
CA ARG A 305 -9.03 -23.39 -17.60
C ARG A 305 -8.88 -23.69 -16.11
N ILE A 306 -8.33 -24.87 -15.82
CA ILE A 306 -8.12 -25.33 -14.46
C ILE A 306 -7.06 -24.45 -13.79
N HIS A 307 -7.35 -23.94 -12.59
CA HIS A 307 -6.36 -23.23 -11.78
C HIS A 307 -5.26 -24.22 -11.36
N LEU A 308 -4.07 -24.08 -11.95
CA LEU A 308 -2.97 -25.04 -11.81
C LEU A 308 -2.39 -25.01 -10.39
N VAL A 309 -2.22 -23.82 -9.82
CA VAL A 309 -1.63 -23.61 -8.49
C VAL A 309 -2.62 -22.87 -7.59
N ARG A 310 -2.67 -23.24 -6.30
CA ARG A 310 -3.51 -22.56 -5.29
C ARG A 310 -3.13 -21.08 -5.18
N TRP A 311 -4.11 -20.20 -5.07
CA TRP A 311 -3.89 -18.74 -5.02
C TRP A 311 -2.96 -18.31 -3.88
N THR A 312 -3.10 -18.92 -2.70
CA THR A 312 -2.23 -18.67 -1.54
C THR A 312 -0.75 -18.99 -1.83
N ALA A 313 -0.47 -20.04 -2.62
CA ALA A 313 0.88 -20.36 -3.06
C ALA A 313 1.39 -19.34 -4.10
N ILE A 314 0.53 -18.88 -5.02
CA ILE A 314 0.86 -17.84 -6.01
C ILE A 314 1.25 -16.51 -5.32
N CYS A 315 0.62 -16.17 -4.20
CA CYS A 315 0.92 -14.95 -3.44
C CYS A 315 2.24 -15.01 -2.64
N LYS A 316 2.86 -16.18 -2.51
CA LYS A 316 4.20 -16.31 -1.90
C LYS A 316 5.26 -15.63 -2.77
N ASP A 317 6.38 -15.31 -2.17
CA ASP A 317 7.51 -14.74 -2.91
C ASP A 317 8.11 -15.80 -3.85
N LYS A 318 8.74 -15.33 -4.94
CA LYS A 318 9.41 -16.21 -5.93
C LYS A 318 10.45 -17.14 -5.30
N LYS A 319 11.09 -16.69 -4.22
CA LYS A 319 12.05 -17.49 -3.42
C LYS A 319 11.43 -18.78 -2.88
N TYR A 320 10.14 -18.75 -2.55
CA TYR A 320 9.39 -19.86 -1.95
C TYR A 320 8.42 -20.50 -2.95
N GLY A 321 8.70 -20.30 -4.25
CA GLY A 321 7.92 -20.88 -5.35
C GLY A 321 6.58 -20.22 -5.61
N GLY A 322 6.30 -19.04 -5.08
CA GLY A 322 5.14 -18.25 -5.53
C GLY A 322 5.46 -17.39 -6.76
N LEU A 323 4.48 -16.60 -7.21
CA LEU A 323 4.67 -15.61 -8.26
C LEU A 323 4.86 -14.20 -7.72
N GLY A 324 4.77 -13.99 -6.41
CA GLY A 324 4.89 -12.68 -5.77
C GLY A 324 3.70 -11.76 -6.03
N LEU A 325 2.49 -12.34 -6.18
CA LEU A 325 1.26 -11.54 -6.16
C LEU A 325 0.94 -11.14 -4.71
N ARG A 326 0.25 -10.01 -4.54
CA ARG A 326 -0.17 -9.55 -3.22
C ARG A 326 -1.43 -10.30 -2.80
N HIS A 327 -1.41 -10.91 -1.62
CA HIS A 327 -2.65 -11.41 -1.02
C HIS A 327 -3.35 -10.22 -0.38
N LEU A 328 -4.57 -9.92 -0.84
CA LEU A 328 -5.21 -8.63 -0.58
C LEU A 328 -5.54 -8.42 0.90
N LYS A 329 -5.80 -9.51 1.64
CA LYS A 329 -6.13 -9.46 3.08
C LYS A 329 -4.96 -8.91 3.90
N GLU A 330 -3.80 -9.57 3.87
CA GLU A 330 -2.63 -9.17 4.65
C GLU A 330 -2.03 -7.90 4.08
N PHE A 331 -2.18 -7.64 2.78
CA PHE A 331 -1.72 -6.37 2.21
C PHE A 331 -2.56 -5.17 2.66
N ASN A 332 -3.89 -5.30 2.73
CA ASN A 332 -4.75 -4.28 3.34
C ASN A 332 -4.43 -4.10 4.82
N HIS A 333 -4.25 -5.18 5.58
CA HIS A 333 -3.83 -5.10 6.98
C HIS A 333 -2.50 -4.35 7.14
N ALA A 334 -1.51 -4.63 6.29
CA ALA A 334 -0.23 -3.95 6.30
C ALA A 334 -0.32 -2.46 5.93
N LEU A 335 -1.20 -2.10 4.99
CA LEU A 335 -1.46 -0.71 4.61
C LEU A 335 -2.08 0.07 5.78
N LEU A 336 -3.07 -0.51 6.46
CA LEU A 336 -3.71 0.11 7.63
C LEU A 336 -2.74 0.26 8.81
N GLY A 337 -1.77 -0.65 8.94
CA GLY A 337 -0.66 -0.51 9.90
C GLY A 337 0.16 0.78 9.75
N LYS A 338 0.14 1.40 8.56
CA LYS A 338 0.76 2.73 8.35
C LYS A 338 0.14 3.78 9.28
N TRP A 339 -1.17 3.74 9.49
CA TRP A 339 -1.86 4.68 10.38
C TRP A 339 -1.48 4.48 11.85
N LEU A 340 -1.34 3.22 12.27
CA LEU A 340 -0.90 2.88 13.63
C LEU A 340 0.51 3.40 13.90
N TRP A 341 1.42 3.26 12.94
CA TRP A 341 2.77 3.83 13.01
C TRP A 341 2.76 5.37 12.99
N ARG A 342 1.93 5.99 12.14
CA ARG A 342 1.83 7.44 12.06
C ARG A 342 1.25 8.05 13.33
N PHE A 343 0.34 7.35 14.01
CA PHE A 343 -0.30 7.83 15.24
C PHE A 343 0.70 8.15 16.34
N SER A 344 1.78 7.35 16.47
CA SER A 344 2.81 7.60 17.46
C SER A 344 3.74 8.77 17.10
N LEU A 345 3.92 9.05 15.81
CA LEU A 345 4.86 10.06 15.30
C LEU A 345 4.23 11.43 15.07
N GLU A 346 3.03 11.47 14.49
CA GLU A 346 2.39 12.71 14.02
C GLU A 346 1.52 13.35 15.10
N ARG A 347 2.11 13.61 16.28
CA ARG A 347 1.41 14.08 17.50
C ARG A 347 0.57 15.34 17.26
N GLU A 348 1.05 16.25 16.43
CA GLU A 348 0.43 17.55 16.14
C GLU A 348 -0.55 17.58 14.97
N SER A 349 -0.69 16.48 14.24
CA SER A 349 -1.54 16.43 13.05
C SER A 349 -3.03 16.58 13.38
N LEU A 350 -3.78 17.28 12.51
CA LEU A 350 -5.23 17.48 12.70
C LEU A 350 -5.98 16.15 12.79
N TRP A 351 -5.66 15.20 11.92
CA TRP A 351 -6.30 13.89 11.92
C TRP A 351 -6.12 13.19 13.26
N ARG A 352 -4.91 13.21 13.84
CA ARG A 352 -4.66 12.60 15.14
C ARG A 352 -5.40 13.32 16.25
N LYS A 353 -5.40 14.66 16.28
CA LYS A 353 -6.14 15.46 17.27
C LYS A 353 -7.63 15.09 17.28
N ILE A 354 -8.23 14.93 16.11
CA ILE A 354 -9.64 14.54 15.95
C ILE A 354 -9.87 13.10 16.42
N ILE A 355 -8.98 12.18 16.08
CA ILE A 355 -9.04 10.78 16.54
C ILE A 355 -8.92 10.69 18.06
N VAL A 356 -7.96 11.41 18.66
CA VAL A 356 -7.78 11.50 20.12
C VAL A 356 -8.99 12.14 20.78
N GLY A 357 -9.49 13.26 20.23
CA GLY A 357 -10.70 13.92 20.71
C GLY A 357 -11.90 12.98 20.72
N LYS A 358 -12.07 12.15 19.68
CA LYS A 358 -13.19 11.22 19.55
C LYS A 358 -13.09 9.97 20.45
N PHE A 359 -11.93 9.32 20.46
CA PHE A 359 -11.76 8.00 21.08
C PHE A 359 -11.03 8.05 22.43
N GLY A 360 -10.43 9.18 22.77
CA GLY A 360 -9.50 9.31 23.88
C GLY A 360 -8.15 8.65 23.60
N GLU A 361 -7.13 9.19 24.24
CA GLU A 361 -5.79 8.61 24.22
C GLU A 361 -5.70 7.43 25.21
N GLY A 362 -5.06 6.34 24.77
CA GLY A 362 -4.72 5.21 25.64
C GLY A 362 -3.50 5.53 26.51
N GLU A 363 -3.27 4.73 27.55
CA GLU A 363 -2.09 4.90 28.41
C GLU A 363 -0.79 4.87 27.58
N GLY A 364 0.10 5.83 27.86
CA GLY A 364 1.37 6.00 27.12
C GLY A 364 1.24 6.70 25.76
N GLY A 365 0.03 6.98 25.28
CA GLY A 365 -0.19 7.78 24.07
C GLY A 365 0.20 7.11 22.74
N TRP A 366 0.50 5.81 22.75
CA TRP A 366 0.87 5.04 21.56
C TRP A 366 -0.31 4.69 20.66
N THR A 367 -1.53 4.67 21.23
CA THR A 367 -2.76 4.30 20.53
C THR A 367 -3.97 4.94 21.21
N THR A 368 -5.13 4.88 20.57
CA THR A 368 -6.39 5.28 21.22
C THR A 368 -6.91 4.20 22.16
N ARG A 369 -7.85 4.59 23.04
CA ARG A 369 -8.60 3.64 23.87
C ARG A 369 -9.36 2.63 22.99
N GLU A 370 -9.66 1.47 23.57
CA GLU A 370 -10.38 0.41 22.87
C GLU A 370 -11.84 0.81 22.60
N VAL A 371 -12.29 0.61 21.36
CA VAL A 371 -13.63 0.97 20.91
C VAL A 371 -14.53 -0.27 20.94
N ARG A 372 -15.30 -0.44 22.02
CA ARG A 372 -16.14 -1.63 22.25
C ARG A 372 -17.52 -1.60 21.58
N GLU A 373 -17.93 -0.47 21.03
CA GLU A 373 -19.24 -0.36 20.36
C GLU A 373 -19.23 -1.17 19.06
N SER A 374 -20.35 -1.78 18.68
CA SER A 374 -20.45 -2.66 17.50
C SER A 374 -20.80 -1.91 16.20
N TYR A 375 -21.52 -0.78 16.28
CA TYR A 375 -22.10 -0.09 15.10
C TYR A 375 -21.42 1.27 14.79
N GLY A 376 -21.44 1.69 13.51
CA GLY A 376 -20.93 3.01 13.06
C GLY A 376 -20.26 3.02 11.68
N MET A 377 -19.92 4.22 11.19
CA MET A 377 -19.17 4.48 9.95
C MET A 377 -17.70 4.81 10.21
N SER A 378 -17.26 4.82 11.48
CA SER A 378 -15.87 5.11 11.84
C SER A 378 -14.88 4.15 11.16
N LEU A 379 -13.89 4.75 10.50
CA LEU A 379 -12.80 4.06 9.81
C LEU A 379 -11.66 3.78 10.78
N TRP A 380 -11.41 4.68 11.73
CA TRP A 380 -10.35 4.52 12.73
C TRP A 380 -10.57 3.31 13.61
N LYS A 381 -11.82 3.03 13.97
CA LYS A 381 -12.18 1.83 14.74
C LYS A 381 -11.67 0.55 14.09
N ASP A 382 -11.77 0.44 12.77
CA ASP A 382 -11.28 -0.72 12.03
C ASP A 382 -9.76 -0.76 11.91
N ILE A 383 -9.11 0.39 11.75
CA ILE A 383 -7.65 0.51 11.81
C ILE A 383 -7.13 0.06 13.18
N ARG A 384 -7.76 0.53 14.26
CA ARG A 384 -7.39 0.26 15.66
C ARG A 384 -7.48 -1.22 16.03
N LYS A 385 -8.33 -2.02 15.37
CA LYS A 385 -8.41 -3.48 15.57
C LYS A 385 -7.08 -4.19 15.27
N GLY A 386 -6.25 -3.63 14.40
CA GLY A 386 -4.94 -4.19 14.06
C GLY A 386 -3.82 -3.89 15.06
N TRP A 387 -4.09 -3.11 16.12
CA TRP A 387 -3.07 -2.64 17.06
C TRP A 387 -2.31 -3.76 17.77
N GLU A 388 -3.01 -4.77 18.30
CA GLU A 388 -2.35 -5.81 19.09
C GLU A 388 -1.31 -6.58 18.25
N GLU A 389 -1.69 -7.00 17.05
CA GLU A 389 -0.78 -7.70 16.13
C GLU A 389 0.37 -6.81 15.65
N PHE A 390 0.10 -5.52 15.43
CA PHE A 390 1.10 -4.52 15.05
C PHE A 390 2.11 -4.26 16.17
N PHE A 391 1.64 -4.08 17.40
CA PHE A 391 2.45 -3.73 18.56
C PHE A 391 3.44 -4.83 18.95
N LEU A 392 3.09 -6.11 18.72
CA LEU A 392 4.00 -7.25 18.89
C LEU A 392 5.29 -7.14 18.04
N ARG A 393 5.26 -6.37 16.94
CA ARG A 393 6.40 -6.18 16.02
C ARG A 393 7.14 -4.87 16.29
N THR A 394 6.80 -4.18 17.37
CA THR A 394 7.44 -2.95 17.82
C THR A 394 8.11 -3.13 19.16
N SER A 395 9.18 -2.39 19.39
CA SER A 395 9.73 -2.08 20.72
C SER A 395 9.67 -0.57 20.94
N ILE A 396 9.93 -0.14 22.17
CA ILE A 396 9.99 1.28 22.52
C ILE A 396 11.44 1.63 22.87
N GLY A 397 11.97 2.64 22.17
CA GLY A 397 13.21 3.31 22.55
C GLY A 397 12.90 4.37 23.61
N ILE A 398 13.50 4.22 24.78
CA ILE A 398 13.34 5.15 25.90
C ILE A 398 14.05 6.47 25.60
N GLY A 399 13.27 7.55 25.58
CA GLY A 399 13.75 8.93 25.68
C GLY A 399 13.55 9.38 27.12
N ASN A 400 12.57 10.26 27.36
CA ASN A 400 12.21 10.80 28.67
C ASN A 400 11.34 9.88 29.54
N GLY A 401 10.87 8.75 29.02
CA GLY A 401 10.07 7.76 29.75
C GLY A 401 8.62 8.13 30.03
N ARG A 402 8.11 9.25 29.50
CA ARG A 402 6.76 9.76 29.80
C ARG A 402 5.64 9.06 29.03
N CYS A 403 5.99 8.34 27.96
CA CYS A 403 5.03 7.60 27.15
C CYS A 403 5.13 6.09 27.39
N THR A 404 6.11 5.62 28.18
CA THR A 404 6.42 4.19 28.29
C THR A 404 5.97 3.63 29.63
N ARG A 405 5.14 2.58 29.62
CA ARG A 405 4.73 1.87 30.84
C ARG A 405 5.78 0.86 31.25
N PHE A 406 6.29 1.00 32.47
CA PHE A 406 7.43 0.23 32.96
C PHE A 406 7.20 -1.29 32.86
N TRP A 407 6.06 -1.79 33.31
CA TRP A 407 5.79 -3.23 33.35
C TRP A 407 5.16 -3.82 32.07
N TRP A 408 4.47 -2.98 31.28
CA TRP A 408 3.53 -3.45 30.25
C TRP A 408 4.03 -3.32 28.81
N ASP A 409 5.09 -2.55 28.59
CA ASP A 409 5.58 -2.20 27.26
C ASP A 409 6.93 -2.88 26.92
N TYR A 410 7.23 -3.02 25.63
CA TYR A 410 8.45 -3.68 25.14
C TYR A 410 9.63 -2.71 25.03
N TRP A 411 10.13 -2.22 26.16
CA TRP A 411 11.24 -1.25 26.19
C TRP A 411 12.55 -1.83 26.74
N ALA A 412 12.48 -2.88 27.57
CA ALA A 412 13.63 -3.56 28.13
C ALA A 412 13.82 -4.95 27.49
N GLY A 413 14.08 -4.99 26.18
CA GLY A 413 14.33 -6.23 25.43
C GLY A 413 13.10 -6.78 24.68
N GLU A 414 13.07 -8.10 24.47
CA GLU A 414 12.08 -8.76 23.60
C GLU A 414 10.76 -9.13 24.31
N SER A 415 10.69 -9.01 25.62
CA SER A 415 9.52 -9.37 26.43
C SER A 415 9.19 -8.25 27.42
N LYS A 416 7.94 -8.23 27.89
CA LYS A 416 7.50 -7.26 28.90
C LYS A 416 8.11 -7.65 30.25
N LEU A 417 8.45 -6.67 31.07
CA LEU A 417 9.03 -6.95 32.40
C LEU A 417 8.09 -7.76 33.29
N LYS A 418 6.76 -7.56 33.18
CA LYS A 418 5.78 -8.35 33.94
C LYS A 418 5.77 -9.84 33.58
N ASP A 419 6.14 -10.17 32.34
CA ASP A 419 6.15 -11.54 31.84
C ASP A 419 7.52 -12.20 32.13
N LEU A 420 8.61 -11.41 32.15
CA LEU A 420 9.96 -11.86 32.51
C LEU A 420 10.18 -12.02 34.03
N PHE A 421 9.48 -11.23 34.84
CA PHE A 421 9.64 -11.15 36.30
C PHE A 421 8.26 -11.13 37.00
N PRO A 422 7.46 -12.20 36.86
CA PRO A 422 6.07 -12.23 37.35
C PRO A 422 5.96 -12.14 38.87
N LEU A 423 6.95 -12.68 39.60
CA LEU A 423 6.99 -12.62 41.07
C LEU A 423 7.18 -11.18 41.55
N LEU A 424 8.14 -10.45 40.96
CA LEU A 424 8.41 -9.05 41.26
C LEU A 424 7.24 -8.13 40.86
N PHE A 425 6.62 -8.38 39.71
CA PHE A 425 5.44 -7.65 39.27
C PHE A 425 4.28 -7.74 40.28
N ARG A 426 4.05 -8.93 40.86
CA ARG A 426 2.98 -9.16 41.84
C ARG A 426 3.15 -8.35 43.12
N ILE A 427 4.39 -8.09 43.53
CA ILE A 427 4.72 -7.32 44.73
C ILE A 427 5.08 -5.86 44.45
N ALA A 428 5.05 -5.41 43.19
CA ALA A 428 5.31 -4.02 42.83
C ALA A 428 4.24 -3.08 43.41
N SER A 429 4.67 -1.96 43.98
CA SER A 429 3.75 -0.95 44.53
C SER A 429 2.96 -0.26 43.41
N HIS A 430 3.62 0.04 42.28
CA HIS A 430 3.04 0.72 41.13
C HIS A 430 3.15 -0.13 39.86
N ASN A 431 2.15 -0.96 39.59
CA ASN A 431 2.12 -1.85 38.43
C ASN A 431 1.73 -1.17 37.10
N SER A 432 1.23 0.07 37.16
CA SER A 432 0.86 0.91 36.02
C SER A 432 1.79 2.12 35.82
N ALA A 433 2.89 2.20 36.58
CA ALA A 433 3.81 3.33 36.50
C ALA A 433 4.46 3.50 35.12
N LEU A 434 4.69 4.77 34.76
CA LEU A 434 5.50 5.14 33.62
C LEU A 434 6.98 5.06 33.99
N VAL A 435 7.83 4.85 32.99
CA VAL A 435 9.29 4.79 33.14
C VAL A 435 9.83 6.08 33.76
N ALA A 436 9.30 7.24 33.36
CA ALA A 436 9.67 8.54 33.94
C ALA A 436 9.41 8.64 35.45
N ASN A 437 8.39 7.94 35.97
CA ASN A 437 8.00 8.02 37.37
C ASN A 437 8.91 7.18 38.28
N LEU A 438 9.69 6.27 37.71
CA LEU A 438 10.55 5.33 38.44
C LEU A 438 12.04 5.64 38.23
N TRP A 439 12.36 6.83 37.72
CA TRP A 439 13.72 7.27 37.47
C TRP A 439 14.03 8.53 38.28
N GLY A 440 14.81 8.38 39.35
CA GLY A 440 15.31 9.48 40.15
C GLY A 440 16.47 10.16 39.45
N ARG A 441 16.35 11.48 39.20
CA ARG A 441 17.48 12.31 38.73
C ARG A 441 18.31 12.72 39.94
N GLN A 442 19.57 12.29 40.01
CA GLN A 442 20.53 12.82 40.96
C GLN A 442 21.23 14.05 40.35
N GLY A 443 21.64 15.00 41.19
CA GLY A 443 22.18 16.31 40.78
C GLY A 443 23.44 16.25 39.91
N ASP A 444 24.11 15.10 39.87
CA ASP A 444 25.46 14.96 39.31
C ASP A 444 25.44 14.39 37.88
N GLY A 445 24.28 14.36 37.21
CA GLY A 445 24.10 13.76 35.89
C GLY A 445 23.93 12.22 35.92
N GLY A 446 23.95 11.61 37.11
CA GLY A 446 23.54 10.23 37.35
C GLY A 446 22.03 10.12 37.57
N GLY A 447 21.42 9.07 37.04
CA GLY A 447 20.03 8.72 37.36
C GLY A 447 19.93 7.28 37.83
N GLY A 448 19.05 7.02 38.78
CA GLY A 448 18.85 5.72 39.41
C GLY A 448 17.40 5.24 39.27
N TRP A 449 17.22 3.92 39.21
CA TRP A 449 15.88 3.31 39.22
C TRP A 449 15.32 3.27 40.64
N GLU A 450 14.16 3.88 40.85
CA GLU A 450 13.42 3.92 42.12
C GLU A 450 12.17 3.03 42.03
N VAL A 451 12.37 1.71 42.04
CA VAL A 451 11.28 0.73 41.98
C VAL A 451 10.87 0.31 43.38
N HIS A 452 9.66 0.66 43.79
CA HIS A 452 9.13 0.32 45.12
C HIS A 452 8.29 -0.97 45.10
N PHE A 453 8.47 -1.78 46.15
CA PHE A 453 7.74 -3.03 46.37
C PHE A 453 6.98 -2.99 47.69
N ARG A 454 5.86 -3.71 47.76
CA ARG A 454 4.90 -3.69 48.89
C ARG A 454 5.42 -4.40 50.14
N ARG A 455 6.47 -5.22 50.01
CA ARG A 455 7.09 -5.98 51.09
C ARG A 455 8.58 -6.19 50.83
N PRO A 456 9.37 -6.53 51.87
CA PRO A 456 10.74 -7.02 51.71
C PRO A 456 10.81 -8.30 50.85
N PHE A 457 11.97 -8.55 50.26
CA PHE A 457 12.25 -9.77 49.49
C PHE A 457 12.62 -10.93 50.42
N HIS A 458 12.22 -12.14 50.05
CA HIS A 458 12.74 -13.35 50.70
C HIS A 458 14.06 -13.79 50.06
N ASP A 459 14.87 -14.58 50.77
CA ASP A 459 16.19 -15.02 50.31
C ASP A 459 16.16 -15.72 48.94
N TRP A 460 15.13 -16.53 48.68
CA TRP A 460 14.97 -17.22 47.39
C TRP A 460 14.55 -16.29 46.25
N GLU A 461 14.07 -15.07 46.52
CA GLU A 461 13.70 -14.06 45.51
C GLU A 461 14.90 -13.17 45.13
N LEU A 462 15.96 -13.12 45.96
CA LEU A 462 17.11 -12.22 45.77
C LEU A 462 17.83 -12.46 44.43
N GLY A 463 17.96 -13.72 43.99
CA GLY A 463 18.56 -14.03 42.70
C GLY A 463 17.77 -13.45 41.51
N GLU A 464 16.43 -13.44 41.60
CA GLU A 464 15.57 -12.83 40.58
C GLU A 464 15.64 -11.30 40.63
N VAL A 465 15.73 -10.71 41.83
CA VAL A 465 15.93 -9.26 42.02
C VAL A 465 17.24 -8.80 41.40
N SER A 466 18.35 -9.51 41.65
CA SER A 466 19.64 -9.18 41.02
C SER A 466 19.56 -9.23 39.50
N ARG A 467 18.92 -10.28 38.94
CA ARG A 467 18.70 -10.39 37.49
C ARG A 467 17.85 -9.23 36.95
N PHE A 468 16.81 -8.83 37.68
CA PHE A 468 15.95 -7.71 37.32
C PHE A 468 16.69 -6.38 37.31
N LEU A 469 17.44 -6.07 38.38
CA LEU A 469 18.19 -4.82 38.49
C LEU A 469 19.27 -4.72 37.41
N SER A 470 20.03 -5.79 37.16
CA SER A 470 21.01 -5.84 36.07
C SER A 470 20.36 -5.63 34.69
N HIS A 471 19.14 -6.13 34.50
CA HIS A 471 18.41 -6.01 33.25
C HIS A 471 17.96 -4.57 32.97
N ILE A 472 17.47 -3.85 33.98
CA ILE A 472 17.04 -2.46 33.82
C ILE A 472 18.20 -1.45 33.90
N SER A 473 19.25 -1.73 34.67
CA SER A 473 20.41 -0.83 34.83
C SER A 473 21.22 -0.64 33.55
N ALA A 474 21.11 -1.59 32.61
CA ALA A 474 21.72 -1.48 31.29
C ALA A 474 21.11 -0.35 30.43
N ILE A 475 19.93 0.15 30.80
CA ILE A 475 19.17 1.14 30.03
C ILE A 475 19.17 2.47 30.80
N LYS A 476 19.63 3.52 30.13
CA LYS A 476 19.62 4.89 30.67
C LYS A 476 18.56 5.73 29.97
N ILE A 477 17.82 6.51 30.75
CA ILE A 477 16.89 7.53 30.24
C ILE A 477 17.69 8.65 29.58
N GLN A 478 17.26 9.07 28.40
CA GLN A 478 17.93 10.11 27.59
C GLN A 478 17.08 11.38 27.52
N GLU A 479 17.69 12.49 27.11
CA GLU A 479 16.92 13.68 26.75
C GLU A 479 16.26 13.48 25.38
N GLY A 480 14.93 13.55 25.34
CA GLY A 480 14.14 13.36 24.11
C GLY A 480 12.78 12.71 24.37
N GLU A 481 11.93 12.61 23.34
CA GLU A 481 10.68 11.86 23.44
C GLU A 481 10.91 10.36 23.24
N ASP A 482 10.12 9.54 23.93
CA ASP A 482 10.08 8.10 23.65
C ASP A 482 9.66 7.85 22.20
N SER A 483 10.17 6.76 21.60
CA SER A 483 9.88 6.43 20.20
C SER A 483 9.55 4.96 20.00
N LEU A 484 8.64 4.66 19.07
CA LEU A 484 8.44 3.28 18.61
C LEU A 484 9.57 2.89 17.64
N ILE A 485 10.08 1.68 17.82
CA ILE A 485 11.11 1.06 16.99
C ILE A 485 10.49 -0.14 16.29
N TRP A 486 10.65 -0.21 14.97
CA TRP A 486 10.16 -1.33 14.18
C TRP A 486 11.15 -2.50 14.20
N LYS A 487 10.81 -3.61 14.87
CA LYS A 487 11.73 -4.74 15.13
C LYS A 487 12.15 -5.51 13.87
N ILE A 488 11.34 -5.48 12.81
CA ILE A 488 11.54 -6.34 11.63
C ILE A 488 12.70 -5.85 10.74
N GLU A 489 12.97 -4.55 10.72
CA GLU A 489 14.01 -3.97 9.88
C GLU A 489 15.13 -3.40 10.75
N ARG A 490 16.39 -3.66 10.40
CA ARG A 490 17.56 -3.26 11.20
C ARG A 490 17.63 -1.77 11.54
N LYS A 491 17.06 -0.92 10.68
CA LYS A 491 17.05 0.54 10.86
C LYS A 491 15.97 1.03 11.83
N GLY A 492 15.14 0.14 12.38
CA GLY A 492 14.03 0.51 13.27
C GLY A 492 12.89 1.27 12.59
N LYS A 493 12.92 1.43 11.26
CA LYS A 493 11.94 2.20 10.50
C LYS A 493 10.85 1.30 9.92
N PHE A 494 9.59 1.66 10.18
CA PHE A 494 8.45 0.98 9.62
C PHE A 494 8.38 1.13 8.10
N SER A 495 8.01 0.03 7.43
CA SER A 495 7.51 0.09 6.06
C SER A 495 6.38 -0.93 5.87
N VAL A 496 5.37 -0.55 5.08
CA VAL A 496 4.27 -1.46 4.69
C VAL A 496 4.81 -2.75 4.08
N LYS A 497 5.91 -2.67 3.32
CA LYS A 497 6.58 -3.83 2.72
C LYS A 497 7.11 -4.80 3.79
N SER A 498 7.80 -4.29 4.81
CA SER A 498 8.31 -5.10 5.91
C SER A 498 7.19 -5.69 6.76
N TYR A 499 6.13 -4.91 7.03
CA TYR A 499 4.99 -5.41 7.79
C TYR A 499 4.26 -6.52 7.02
N TYR A 500 3.97 -6.32 5.74
CA TYR A 500 3.37 -7.34 4.88
C TYR A 500 4.18 -8.65 4.83
N ARG A 501 5.52 -8.57 4.83
CA ARG A 501 6.36 -9.78 4.90
C ARG A 501 6.20 -10.52 6.23
N SER A 502 6.17 -9.79 7.34
CA SER A 502 6.03 -10.37 8.69
C SER A 502 4.64 -10.98 8.98
N LEU A 503 3.64 -10.71 8.15
CA LEU A 503 2.30 -11.31 8.23
C LEU A 503 2.22 -12.66 7.49
N LYS A 504 3.21 -12.99 6.66
CA LYS A 504 3.21 -14.26 5.91
C LYS A 504 3.73 -15.38 6.81
N VAL A 505 2.93 -16.44 6.96
CA VAL A 505 3.35 -17.68 7.66
C VAL A 505 4.46 -18.37 6.86
N GLU A 506 5.59 -18.62 7.52
CA GLU A 506 6.81 -19.20 6.94
C GLU A 506 6.74 -20.73 6.74
N ASN A 507 5.76 -21.23 6.01
CA ASN A 507 5.88 -22.56 5.41
C ASN A 507 6.57 -22.40 4.06
N ASN A 508 7.90 -22.49 4.09
CA ASN A 508 8.79 -22.19 2.98
C ASN A 508 9.34 -23.48 2.35
N PRO A 509 8.62 -24.10 1.39
CA PRO A 509 9.17 -25.25 0.67
C PRO A 509 10.42 -24.82 -0.10
N LEU A 510 11.44 -25.68 -0.08
CA LEU A 510 12.68 -25.46 -0.81
C LEU A 510 12.41 -25.34 -2.33
N PHE A 511 12.50 -24.15 -2.91
CA PHE A 511 12.19 -23.92 -4.33
C PHE A 511 13.43 -23.44 -5.08
N PRO A 512 13.74 -23.98 -6.29
CA PRO A 512 14.89 -23.58 -7.11
C PRO A 512 14.68 -22.19 -7.76
N ALA A 513 14.56 -21.15 -6.94
CA ALA A 513 14.22 -19.80 -7.38
C ALA A 513 15.32 -19.17 -8.23
N LYS A 514 16.59 -19.47 -7.93
CA LYS A 514 17.73 -18.92 -8.65
C LYS A 514 17.81 -19.51 -10.05
N GLU A 515 17.52 -20.79 -10.18
CA GLU A 515 17.61 -21.54 -11.43
C GLU A 515 16.40 -21.23 -12.32
N VAL A 516 15.19 -21.19 -11.75
CA VAL A 516 13.97 -20.84 -12.51
C VAL A 516 13.93 -19.35 -12.87
N TRP A 517 14.05 -18.45 -11.89
CA TRP A 517 13.81 -17.02 -12.10
C TRP A 517 15.07 -16.21 -12.37
N GLY A 518 16.22 -16.66 -11.86
CA GLY A 518 17.52 -16.03 -12.09
C GLY A 518 18.20 -16.44 -13.39
N SER A 519 17.68 -17.44 -14.10
CA SER A 519 18.08 -17.72 -15.48
C SER A 519 17.73 -16.55 -16.40
N ARG A 520 18.51 -16.42 -17.48
CA ARG A 520 18.30 -15.41 -18.52
C ARG A 520 17.31 -15.86 -19.61
N ALA A 521 16.70 -17.03 -19.44
CA ALA A 521 15.70 -17.57 -20.36
C ALA A 521 14.47 -16.64 -20.51
N PRO A 522 13.76 -16.69 -21.64
CA PRO A 522 12.53 -15.91 -21.85
C PRO A 522 11.51 -16.08 -20.72
N LEU A 523 10.75 -15.03 -20.40
CA LEU A 523 9.82 -15.07 -19.25
C LEU A 523 8.75 -16.17 -19.39
N ARG A 524 8.29 -16.44 -20.62
CA ARG A 524 7.31 -17.50 -20.92
C ARG A 524 7.85 -18.89 -20.54
N THR A 525 9.11 -19.18 -20.84
CA THR A 525 9.73 -20.48 -20.58
C THR A 525 10.09 -20.64 -19.11
N ARG A 526 10.55 -19.56 -18.44
CA ARG A 526 10.71 -19.55 -16.97
C ARG A 526 9.40 -19.79 -16.22
N PHE A 527 8.29 -19.24 -16.72
CA PHE A 527 6.97 -19.51 -16.16
C PHE A 527 6.59 -20.99 -16.35
N PHE A 528 6.85 -21.56 -17.52
CA PHE A 528 6.63 -22.99 -17.76
C PHE A 528 7.48 -23.88 -16.82
N ALA A 529 8.76 -23.57 -16.65
CA ALA A 529 9.64 -24.27 -15.71
C ALA A 529 9.11 -24.16 -14.26
N TRP A 530 8.59 -23.00 -13.85
CA TRP A 530 7.91 -22.86 -12.56
C TRP A 530 6.69 -23.78 -12.42
N GLU A 531 5.88 -23.94 -13.48
CA GLU A 531 4.76 -24.90 -13.48
C GLU A 531 5.25 -26.34 -13.38
N ALA A 532 6.35 -26.67 -14.07
CA ALA A 532 6.96 -28.00 -14.06
C ALA A 532 7.51 -28.37 -12.67
N VAL A 533 8.19 -27.45 -11.98
CA VAL A 533 8.71 -27.68 -10.60
C VAL A 533 7.58 -28.00 -9.62
N TRP A 534 6.38 -27.45 -9.83
CA TRP A 534 5.22 -27.76 -9.02
C TRP A 534 4.47 -29.03 -9.45
N GLY A 535 4.89 -29.68 -10.54
CA GLY A 535 4.18 -30.80 -11.16
C GLY A 535 2.79 -30.40 -11.63
N LYS A 536 2.65 -29.19 -12.20
CA LYS A 536 1.37 -28.59 -12.62
C LYS A 536 1.28 -28.27 -14.10
N ILE A 537 2.17 -28.82 -14.92
CA ILE A 537 2.01 -28.82 -16.37
C ILE A 537 0.91 -29.82 -16.77
N SER A 538 0.31 -29.65 -17.95
CA SER A 538 -0.87 -30.41 -18.39
C SER A 538 -0.52 -31.80 -18.95
N THR A 539 0.22 -32.59 -18.19
CA THR A 539 0.51 -34.00 -18.51
C THR A 539 -0.73 -34.88 -18.29
N VAL A 540 -0.76 -36.05 -18.92
CA VAL A 540 -1.91 -36.97 -18.83
C VAL A 540 -2.19 -37.38 -17.39
N ASP A 541 -1.16 -37.75 -16.59
CA ASP A 541 -1.33 -38.06 -15.16
C ASP A 541 -2.03 -36.93 -14.38
N MET A 542 -1.69 -35.69 -14.70
CA MET A 542 -2.23 -34.49 -14.04
C MET A 542 -3.66 -34.19 -14.47
N LEU A 543 -4.03 -34.51 -15.72
CA LEU A 543 -5.42 -34.45 -16.19
C LEU A 543 -6.26 -35.56 -15.56
N MET A 544 -5.73 -36.79 -15.46
CA MET A 544 -6.40 -37.92 -14.80
C MET A 544 -6.66 -37.67 -13.32
N ARG A 545 -5.68 -37.16 -12.58
CA ARG A 545 -5.84 -36.71 -11.17
C ARG A 545 -6.91 -35.64 -10.98
N ARG A 546 -7.40 -35.05 -12.08
CA ARG A 546 -8.43 -34.01 -12.12
C ARG A 546 -9.74 -34.50 -12.73
N GLY A 547 -9.90 -35.82 -12.88
CA GLY A 547 -11.15 -36.47 -13.27
C GLY A 547 -11.33 -36.71 -14.77
N TRP A 548 -10.27 -36.54 -15.59
CA TRP A 548 -10.35 -36.87 -17.01
C TRP A 548 -10.08 -38.36 -17.23
N SER A 549 -10.95 -39.04 -17.98
CA SER A 549 -10.73 -40.43 -18.39
C SER A 549 -9.92 -40.46 -19.68
N MET A 550 -8.68 -40.95 -19.60
CA MET A 550 -7.77 -41.09 -20.73
C MET A 550 -6.69 -42.14 -20.42
N VAL A 551 -6.10 -42.72 -21.46
CA VAL A 551 -5.02 -43.70 -21.34
C VAL A 551 -3.71 -42.96 -21.07
N ASN A 552 -3.03 -43.30 -19.97
CA ASN A 552 -1.75 -42.70 -19.62
C ASN A 552 -0.58 -43.39 -20.31
N ARG A 553 -0.22 -42.91 -21.50
CA ARG A 553 0.96 -43.39 -22.22
C ARG A 553 1.76 -42.20 -22.75
N CYS A 554 3.05 -42.16 -22.45
CA CYS A 554 3.94 -41.09 -22.86
C CYS A 554 4.03 -41.06 -24.39
N VAL A 555 3.74 -39.91 -24.97
CA VAL A 555 3.64 -39.73 -26.43
C VAL A 555 5.01 -39.70 -27.10
N LEU A 556 6.06 -39.43 -26.31
CA LEU A 556 7.45 -39.39 -26.78
C LEU A 556 8.04 -40.81 -26.88
N CYS A 557 8.04 -41.58 -25.79
CA CYS A 557 8.65 -42.92 -25.77
C CYS A 557 7.66 -44.05 -26.09
N LYS A 558 6.35 -43.83 -25.94
CA LYS A 558 5.30 -44.85 -26.10
C LYS A 558 5.49 -46.08 -25.18
N GLU A 559 6.26 -46.00 -24.11
CA GLU A 559 6.56 -47.15 -23.23
C GLU A 559 6.04 -46.96 -21.81
N ASN A 560 6.20 -45.76 -21.25
CA ASN A 560 5.94 -45.47 -19.86
C ASN A 560 4.75 -44.52 -19.69
N GLU A 561 4.25 -44.39 -18.47
CA GLU A 561 3.24 -43.38 -18.11
C GLU A 561 3.76 -41.95 -18.30
N GLU A 562 2.89 -41.07 -18.79
CA GLU A 562 3.20 -39.65 -18.96
C GLU A 562 3.07 -38.91 -17.62
N SER A 563 4.21 -38.56 -17.02
CA SER A 563 4.30 -37.64 -15.88
C SER A 563 5.23 -36.47 -16.18
N THR A 564 5.18 -35.42 -15.35
CA THR A 564 6.08 -34.27 -15.47
C THR A 564 7.55 -34.69 -15.41
N ASP A 565 7.90 -35.53 -14.43
CA ASP A 565 9.27 -35.99 -14.22
C ASP A 565 9.69 -36.98 -15.32
N HIS A 566 8.78 -37.85 -15.77
CA HIS A 566 9.07 -38.74 -16.90
C HIS A 566 9.35 -37.97 -18.19
N ILE A 567 8.45 -37.08 -18.63
CA ILE A 567 8.64 -36.35 -19.89
C ILE A 567 9.92 -35.53 -19.88
N LEU A 568 10.18 -34.80 -18.79
CA LEU A 568 11.24 -33.79 -18.77
C LEU A 568 12.62 -34.35 -18.39
N ILE A 569 12.67 -35.54 -17.78
CA ILE A 569 13.92 -36.15 -17.30
C ILE A 569 14.09 -37.57 -17.84
N HIS A 570 13.16 -38.47 -17.54
CA HIS A 570 13.43 -39.91 -17.63
C HIS A 570 13.04 -40.57 -18.97
N CYS A 571 12.26 -39.90 -19.81
CA CYS A 571 11.88 -40.36 -21.13
C CYS A 571 13.11 -40.62 -22.00
N GLY A 572 13.20 -41.77 -22.68
CA GLY A 572 14.36 -42.14 -23.51
C GLY A 572 14.75 -41.07 -24.52
N LYS A 573 13.77 -40.53 -25.26
CA LYS A 573 13.96 -39.41 -26.20
C LYS A 573 14.49 -38.14 -25.53
N THR A 574 14.03 -37.85 -24.31
CA THR A 574 14.52 -36.70 -23.54
C THR A 574 15.93 -36.91 -23.02
N ARG A 575 16.25 -38.14 -22.59
CA ARG A 575 17.60 -38.51 -22.12
C ARG A 575 18.64 -38.39 -23.22
N GLU A 576 18.31 -38.70 -24.47
CA GLU A 576 19.21 -38.47 -25.61
C GLU A 576 19.60 -36.99 -25.77
N LEU A 577 18.65 -36.07 -25.64
CA LEU A 577 18.95 -34.62 -25.68
C LEU A 577 19.80 -34.20 -24.50
N TRP A 578 19.50 -34.71 -23.31
CA TRP A 578 20.32 -34.47 -22.13
C TRP A 578 21.77 -34.92 -22.34
N THR A 579 21.98 -36.12 -22.89
CA THR A 579 23.31 -36.65 -23.19
C THR A 579 24.09 -35.73 -24.13
N VAL A 580 23.46 -35.23 -25.20
CA VAL A 580 24.11 -34.29 -26.13
C VAL A 580 24.64 -33.07 -25.39
N VAL A 581 23.82 -32.45 -24.54
CA VAL A 581 24.22 -31.24 -23.82
C VAL A 581 25.27 -31.53 -22.75
N LEU A 582 25.09 -32.62 -21.99
CA LEU A 582 26.03 -33.00 -20.96
C LEU A 582 27.42 -33.30 -21.54
N SER A 583 27.48 -33.98 -22.70
CA SER A 583 28.73 -34.22 -23.43
C SER A 583 29.38 -32.91 -23.89
N SER A 584 28.61 -31.97 -24.46
CA SER A 584 29.10 -30.62 -24.82
C SER A 584 29.70 -29.85 -23.63
N PHE A 585 29.12 -29.99 -22.45
CA PHE A 585 29.69 -29.36 -21.25
C PHE A 585 30.83 -30.18 -20.61
N GLY A 586 31.10 -31.41 -21.09
CA GLY A 586 32.08 -32.32 -20.49
C GLY A 586 31.66 -32.82 -19.10
N VAL A 587 30.36 -32.98 -18.88
CA VAL A 587 29.77 -33.25 -17.55
C VAL A 587 29.09 -34.60 -17.55
N VAL A 588 29.41 -35.43 -16.57
CA VAL A 588 28.61 -36.63 -16.25
C VAL A 588 27.59 -36.25 -15.17
N TRP A 589 26.31 -36.55 -15.41
CA TRP A 589 25.23 -36.16 -14.51
C TRP A 589 24.35 -37.35 -14.13
N VAL A 590 24.04 -37.44 -12.83
CA VAL A 590 23.05 -38.40 -12.31
C VAL A 590 21.71 -37.68 -12.17
N PHE A 591 20.71 -38.14 -12.89
CA PHE A 591 19.39 -37.49 -12.88
C PHE A 591 18.59 -37.86 -11.63
N PRO A 592 18.13 -36.89 -10.83
CA PRO A 592 17.26 -37.16 -9.69
C PRO A 592 15.84 -37.47 -10.14
N ASN A 593 15.05 -38.05 -9.24
CA ASN A 593 13.67 -38.51 -9.50
C ASN A 593 12.64 -37.38 -9.74
N SER A 594 13.05 -36.10 -9.70
CA SER A 594 12.11 -35.00 -9.95
C SER A 594 12.74 -33.77 -10.57
N VAL A 595 11.94 -33.03 -11.35
CA VAL A 595 12.29 -31.73 -11.95
C VAL A 595 12.71 -30.71 -10.89
N ARG A 596 12.06 -30.76 -9.72
CA ARG A 596 12.40 -29.90 -8.60
C ARG A 596 13.82 -30.16 -8.10
N ASN A 597 14.18 -31.42 -7.85
CA ASN A 597 15.51 -31.78 -7.36
C ASN A 597 16.58 -31.52 -8.43
N LEU A 598 16.29 -31.82 -9.70
CA LEU A 598 17.18 -31.54 -10.81
C LEU A 598 17.57 -30.06 -10.82
N LEU A 599 16.60 -29.14 -10.75
CA LEU A 599 16.88 -27.71 -10.74
C LEU A 599 17.51 -27.20 -9.44
N LEU A 600 17.28 -27.84 -8.29
CA LEU A 600 17.96 -27.46 -7.04
C LEU A 600 19.46 -27.79 -7.11
N GLU A 601 19.77 -28.93 -7.71
CA GLU A 601 21.11 -29.47 -7.87
C GLU A 601 21.84 -28.93 -9.12
N TRP A 602 21.13 -28.25 -10.04
CA TRP A 602 21.66 -27.74 -11.33
C TRP A 602 22.73 -26.66 -11.22
N LYS A 603 23.91 -27.02 -10.73
CA LYS A 603 25.04 -26.12 -10.46
C LYS A 603 26.36 -26.82 -10.78
N ILE A 604 27.21 -26.10 -11.51
CA ILE A 604 28.60 -26.50 -11.77
C ILE A 604 29.51 -25.39 -11.25
N LYS A 605 30.54 -25.77 -10.48
CA LYS A 605 31.59 -24.86 -10.02
C LYS A 605 32.69 -24.73 -11.09
N GLY A 606 33.34 -23.58 -11.18
CA GLY A 606 34.49 -23.39 -12.07
C GLY A 606 34.16 -23.09 -13.54
N LEU A 607 32.88 -22.92 -13.90
CA LEU A 607 32.53 -22.46 -15.25
C LEU A 607 32.87 -20.97 -15.42
N GLU A 608 33.45 -20.64 -16.57
CA GLU A 608 33.60 -19.25 -17.02
C GLU A 608 32.26 -18.51 -17.02
N LYS A 609 32.32 -17.18 -16.87
CA LYS A 609 31.12 -16.34 -16.70
C LYS A 609 30.11 -16.50 -17.86
N LYS A 610 30.57 -16.51 -19.12
CA LYS A 610 29.70 -16.70 -20.30
C LYS A 610 29.11 -18.12 -20.33
N ARG A 611 29.94 -19.14 -20.13
CA ARG A 611 29.53 -20.56 -20.08
C ARG A 611 28.52 -20.85 -18.96
N SER A 612 28.69 -20.21 -17.80
CA SER A 612 27.76 -20.28 -16.66
C SER A 612 26.37 -19.68 -16.98
N VAL A 613 26.30 -18.64 -17.81
CA VAL A 613 25.02 -18.05 -18.24
C VAL A 613 24.27 -19.01 -19.15
N VAL A 614 24.95 -19.61 -20.13
CA VAL A 614 24.35 -20.62 -21.03
C VAL A 614 23.89 -21.83 -20.23
N TRP A 615 24.73 -22.37 -19.34
CA TRP A 615 24.40 -23.51 -18.48
C TRP A 615 23.10 -23.32 -17.68
N LYS A 616 22.87 -22.11 -17.15
CA LYS A 616 21.64 -21.78 -16.41
C LYS A 616 20.38 -21.74 -17.28
N MET A 617 20.51 -21.66 -18.60
CA MET A 617 19.39 -21.66 -19.55
C MET A 617 19.09 -23.04 -20.12
N VAL A 618 20.09 -23.94 -20.19
CA VAL A 618 19.99 -25.28 -20.77
C VAL A 618 18.75 -26.02 -20.30
N SER A 619 18.55 -26.17 -18.98
CA SER A 619 17.47 -26.98 -18.43
C SER A 619 16.10 -26.44 -18.82
N ILE A 620 15.91 -25.13 -18.75
CA ILE A 620 14.64 -24.48 -19.13
C ILE A 620 14.42 -24.52 -20.65
N CYS A 621 15.48 -24.40 -21.45
CA CYS A 621 15.42 -24.53 -22.91
C CYS A 621 14.99 -25.93 -23.31
N LEU A 622 15.64 -26.95 -22.75
CA LEU A 622 15.33 -28.35 -23.02
C LEU A 622 13.90 -28.69 -22.62
N PHE A 623 13.47 -28.28 -21.42
CA PHE A 623 12.09 -28.46 -20.98
C PHE A 623 11.09 -27.84 -21.96
N TRP A 624 11.38 -26.65 -22.49
CA TRP A 624 10.51 -25.96 -23.42
C TRP A 624 10.45 -26.65 -24.80
N CYS A 625 11.60 -27.10 -25.32
CA CYS A 625 11.67 -27.82 -26.59
C CYS A 625 10.94 -29.17 -26.53
N ILE A 626 11.18 -29.95 -25.46
CA ILE A 626 10.48 -31.22 -25.22
C ILE A 626 8.98 -31.02 -25.08
N TRP A 627 8.55 -30.00 -24.34
CA TRP A 627 7.12 -29.69 -24.21
C TRP A 627 6.50 -29.29 -25.55
N GLY A 628 7.24 -28.55 -26.37
CA GLY A 628 6.83 -28.20 -27.73
C GLY A 628 6.64 -29.44 -28.60
N GLU A 629 7.61 -30.35 -28.60
CA GLU A 629 7.55 -31.61 -29.35
C GLU A 629 6.40 -32.51 -28.89
N ARG A 630 6.22 -32.67 -27.57
CA ARG A 630 5.10 -33.43 -27.02
C ARG A 630 3.75 -32.86 -27.48
N ASN A 631 3.57 -31.54 -27.46
CA ASN A 631 2.32 -30.92 -27.90
C ASN A 631 2.10 -31.05 -29.40
N ARG A 632 3.18 -30.99 -30.20
CA ARG A 632 3.12 -31.24 -31.64
C ARG A 632 2.60 -32.65 -31.92
N ARG A 633 3.20 -33.68 -31.31
CA ARG A 633 2.75 -35.07 -31.47
C ARG A 633 1.31 -35.28 -30.98
N MET A 634 0.95 -34.66 -29.85
CA MET A 634 -0.39 -34.82 -29.26
C MET A 634 -1.52 -34.14 -30.00
N PHE A 635 -1.28 -32.97 -30.60
CA PHE A 635 -2.35 -32.13 -31.14
C PHE A 635 -2.26 -31.90 -32.65
N GLN A 636 -1.09 -32.16 -33.25
CA GLN A 636 -0.84 -31.98 -34.69
C GLN A 636 -0.48 -33.31 -35.37
N GLU A 637 -0.32 -34.39 -34.62
CA GLU A 637 0.07 -35.73 -35.12
C GLU A 637 1.38 -35.72 -35.92
N GLU A 638 2.19 -34.68 -35.76
CA GLU A 638 3.51 -34.54 -36.37
C GLU A 638 4.62 -35.00 -35.41
N GLU A 639 5.59 -35.76 -35.91
CA GLU A 639 6.76 -36.21 -35.15
C GLU A 639 8.05 -35.67 -35.80
N LYS A 640 8.90 -34.99 -35.02
CA LYS A 640 10.24 -34.62 -35.48
C LYS A 640 11.20 -35.80 -35.33
N SER A 641 12.08 -35.95 -36.33
CA SER A 641 13.23 -36.85 -36.20
C SER A 641 14.16 -36.39 -35.07
N ASP A 642 14.91 -37.31 -34.48
CA ASP A 642 15.82 -37.02 -33.35
C ASP A 642 16.84 -35.94 -33.70
N MET A 643 17.36 -35.97 -34.94
CA MET A 643 18.27 -34.94 -35.45
C MET A 643 17.60 -33.56 -35.53
N SER A 644 16.35 -33.51 -36.00
CA SER A 644 15.59 -32.26 -36.09
C SER A 644 15.30 -31.67 -34.71
N LEU A 645 15.04 -32.52 -33.71
CA LEU A 645 14.79 -32.10 -32.33
C LEU A 645 16.06 -31.58 -31.65
N LYS A 646 17.21 -32.24 -31.87
CA LYS A 646 18.53 -31.75 -31.44
C LYS A 646 18.85 -30.38 -32.04
N ASN A 647 18.64 -30.22 -33.34
CA ASN A 647 18.84 -28.94 -34.04
C ASN A 647 17.91 -27.85 -33.54
N LEU A 648 16.63 -28.17 -33.26
CA LEU A 648 15.69 -27.22 -32.68
C LEU A 648 16.15 -26.71 -31.31
N PHE A 649 16.62 -27.63 -30.45
CA PHE A 649 17.13 -27.28 -29.13
C PHE A 649 18.38 -26.37 -29.22
N LEU A 650 19.37 -26.75 -30.03
CA LEU A 650 20.61 -25.96 -30.18
C LEU A 650 20.34 -24.57 -30.74
N ARG A 651 19.46 -24.46 -31.76
CA ARG A 651 19.03 -23.17 -32.31
C ARG A 651 18.34 -22.31 -31.26
N ALA A 652 17.39 -22.88 -30.52
CA ALA A 652 16.70 -22.14 -29.46
C ALA A 652 17.67 -21.64 -28.36
N LEU A 653 18.65 -22.48 -27.96
CA LEU A 653 19.64 -22.09 -26.98
C LEU A 653 20.60 -20.99 -27.49
N LEU A 654 20.98 -21.06 -28.77
CA LEU A 654 21.77 -20.02 -29.44
C LEU A 654 21.02 -18.69 -29.47
N GLU A 655 19.78 -18.69 -29.97
CA GLU A 655 18.94 -17.49 -30.04
C GLU A 655 18.78 -16.83 -28.68
N TRP A 656 18.57 -17.62 -27.62
CA TRP A 656 18.45 -17.10 -26.26
C TRP A 656 19.78 -16.54 -25.73
N SER A 657 20.90 -17.14 -26.15
CA SER A 657 22.23 -16.67 -25.77
C SER A 657 22.56 -15.34 -26.46
N GLN A 658 22.24 -15.20 -27.75
CA GLN A 658 22.40 -13.97 -28.54
C GLN A 658 21.60 -12.80 -27.99
N GLN A 659 20.41 -13.05 -27.43
CA GLN A 659 19.59 -12.01 -26.80
C GLN A 659 20.18 -11.46 -25.49
N VAL A 660 21.13 -12.17 -24.89
CA VAL A 660 21.65 -11.90 -23.54
C VAL A 660 23.12 -11.52 -23.57
N MET A 661 23.84 -11.99 -24.58
CA MET A 661 25.28 -11.84 -24.75
C MET A 661 25.59 -11.69 -26.23
N ASP A 662 26.61 -10.89 -26.54
CA ASP A 662 27.14 -10.78 -27.91
C ASP A 662 28.00 -12.01 -28.22
N VAL A 663 27.39 -12.98 -28.90
CA VAL A 663 27.96 -14.31 -29.20
C VAL A 663 27.46 -14.74 -30.57
N ASP A 664 28.37 -14.92 -31.52
CA ASP A 664 28.07 -15.50 -32.83
C ASP A 664 27.98 -17.04 -32.74
N PHE A 665 27.63 -17.68 -33.86
CA PHE A 665 27.47 -19.13 -33.90
C PHE A 665 28.76 -19.87 -33.50
N LEU A 666 29.93 -19.44 -34.00
CA LEU A 666 31.21 -20.08 -33.73
C LEU A 666 31.59 -19.97 -32.24
N SER A 667 31.44 -18.77 -31.67
CA SER A 667 31.70 -18.51 -30.26
C SER A 667 30.75 -19.31 -29.36
N PHE A 668 29.50 -19.52 -29.79
CA PHE A 668 28.56 -20.35 -29.06
C PHE A 668 28.94 -21.83 -29.07
N MET A 669 29.37 -22.37 -30.22
CA MET A 669 29.86 -23.74 -30.32
C MET A 669 31.11 -23.95 -29.46
N ASN A 670 32.02 -22.98 -29.42
CA ASN A 670 33.19 -23.00 -28.52
C ASN A 670 32.78 -23.00 -27.03
N LEU A 671 31.72 -22.26 -26.65
CA LEU A 671 31.18 -22.28 -25.29
C LEU A 671 30.54 -23.64 -24.93
N LEU A 672 30.03 -24.37 -25.93
CA LEU A 672 29.53 -25.72 -25.81
C LEU A 672 30.63 -26.79 -25.96
N GLY A 673 31.90 -26.43 -25.89
CA GLY A 673 33.00 -27.39 -25.75
C GLY A 673 33.55 -27.98 -27.04
N GLY A 674 33.13 -27.52 -28.23
CA GLY A 674 33.62 -28.02 -29.53
C GLY A 674 33.04 -29.36 -29.90
#